data_AF-A0A0T5ZPZ2-F1
#
_entry.id   AF-A0A0T5ZPZ2-F1
#
_cell.length_a   1.000
_cell.length_b   1.000
_cell.length_c   1.000
_cell.angle_alpha   90.00
_cell.angle_beta   90.00
_cell.angle_gamma   90.00
#
_symmetry.space_group_name_H-M   'P 1'
#
loop_
_entity.id
_entity.type
_entity.pdbx_description
1 polymer ?
#
loop_
_entity_poly.entity_id
_entity_poly.type
_entity_poly.pdbx_seq_one_letter_code
_entity_poly.pdbx_strand_id
1 'polypeptide(L)'
;MRIPSQGIYRNFIGRGSKPKILLRVFKFFILFLLFSPLFYSSSHASQEAKRVLSLVDYIGGDYKNAVQGGKVINEGEYKEMLEFSTDSLRLFGELRSSSGDKEGIELDLIELSKKIEDKSSTKEIESITGSIKNKIISTYGILTYPKNHPSFKVGKDLYERNCAQCHGILGAGNGPVAPNFNPPPTNFTNGSTIGGLSPFKVYNTMSFGIEGTAMPSFTQLSEDDKWNIAFYVLSLRFSQKDIKEGGKIFKSTNIPDSIREPKTLSSLSDDELSDRLKPYIGNKGDLTNVLAFLRIGAIATEKPEKDPLIITSTFLKEALELYEKGDKKDAYTKALDAYLEGYEKVEPALILKDQKFGRALEAKFVRIRGLIQDERPIEEISALHTEIKSDLKLASVILQNGEPLGKALSFINSLAIMLREGLEAALIVAAVLAVLVATGARNAIRYVHLGWVLALVAGLLTWFLAQTVISISGAQREIIEGVTSLLAAAVLFYVSYWLITKIEVRKWKEYIQGKVKKALSKKSLFALASVSFFAVYREAFETVLFYQALLLQAGNAKDEVIWGLIVGTVLLLCLVLVVFKLGLRIPLKYFFSITSFLLYFLSFVFAGKGIRELQEAGIIGITPLNLIPEVDILGIYPTLETSIVQGVLLLALILSLFWLGLIKQEKEKKEIAISVSRIADDMKSMHEAFEHIKGHIIEWKKCEDIDLEAEELDRKIQDVISHVDDLENKLGDFFDEVSKNREATDARESQLAANKPDTLNQPETS
;
A
#
# COMPACT_ATOMS: atom_id res chain seq x y z
N MET A 1 -22.96 -51.77 0.37
CA MET A 1 -23.46 -51.27 1.67
C MET A 1 -23.68 -49.74 1.61
N ARG A 2 -24.86 -49.25 1.98
CA ARG A 2 -25.21 -47.81 1.99
C ARG A 2 -24.38 -47.05 3.03
N ILE A 3 -23.54 -46.13 2.58
CA ILE A 3 -22.81 -45.18 3.43
C ILE A 3 -23.83 -44.22 4.07
N PRO A 4 -23.85 -44.03 5.41
CA PRO A 4 -24.75 -43.09 6.05
C PRO A 4 -24.31 -41.65 5.76
N SER A 5 -24.82 -41.09 4.67
CA SER A 5 -24.87 -39.64 4.47
C SER A 5 -26.06 -39.10 5.28
N GLN A 6 -25.79 -38.16 6.21
CA GLN A 6 -26.71 -37.12 6.74
C GLN A 6 -26.43 -36.67 8.20
N GLY A 7 -25.46 -37.23 8.92
CA GLY A 7 -25.28 -36.92 10.36
C GLY A 7 -24.32 -35.78 10.74
N ILE A 8 -23.27 -35.49 9.96
CA ILE A 8 -22.08 -34.80 10.52
C ILE A 8 -22.10 -33.27 10.35
N TYR A 9 -22.83 -32.73 9.37
CA TYR A 9 -22.91 -31.27 9.18
C TYR A 9 -24.10 -30.60 9.89
N ARG A 10 -25.07 -31.39 10.37
CA ARG A 10 -26.26 -30.86 11.06
C ARG A 10 -25.99 -30.50 12.53
N ASN A 11 -24.86 -30.94 13.08
CA ASN A 11 -24.40 -30.62 14.44
C ASN A 11 -23.45 -29.41 14.52
N PHE A 12 -23.37 -28.59 13.48
CA PHE A 12 -22.67 -27.29 13.52
C PHE A 12 -23.31 -26.32 14.54
N ILE A 13 -24.56 -26.59 14.97
CA ILE A 13 -25.28 -25.82 16.00
C ILE A 13 -25.83 -26.77 17.07
N GLY A 14 -24.93 -27.34 17.88
CA GLY A 14 -25.31 -27.89 19.17
C GLY A 14 -25.71 -26.75 20.11
N ARG A 15 -26.99 -26.72 20.51
CA ARG A 15 -27.51 -25.94 21.66
C ARG A 15 -26.54 -26.09 22.84
N GLY A 16 -25.73 -25.07 23.14
CA GLY A 16 -24.85 -25.15 24.33
C GLY A 16 -23.73 -24.12 24.48
N SER A 17 -23.24 -23.51 23.40
CA SER A 17 -22.29 -22.38 23.53
C SER A 17 -22.60 -21.30 22.52
N LYS A 18 -23.40 -20.32 22.94
CA LYS A 18 -23.68 -19.10 22.17
C LYS A 18 -22.36 -18.51 21.65
N PRO A 19 -22.27 -17.99 20.40
CA PRO A 19 -21.06 -17.40 19.82
C PRO A 19 -20.81 -16.01 20.43
N LYS A 20 -20.72 -15.93 21.75
CA LYS A 20 -20.58 -14.66 22.49
C LYS A 20 -19.23 -14.02 22.26
N ILE A 21 -18.19 -14.78 21.92
CA ILE A 21 -16.83 -14.23 21.72
C ILE A 21 -16.70 -13.60 20.34
N LEU A 22 -17.11 -14.28 19.26
CA LEU A 22 -17.08 -13.71 17.91
C LEU A 22 -18.00 -12.48 17.81
N LEU A 23 -19.18 -12.53 18.46
CA LEU A 23 -20.09 -11.40 18.54
C LEU A 23 -19.57 -10.28 19.47
N ARG A 24 -18.75 -10.58 20.48
CA ARG A 24 -18.09 -9.58 21.33
C ARG A 24 -16.94 -8.91 20.60
N VAL A 25 -16.13 -9.64 19.85
CA VAL A 25 -15.05 -9.09 19.00
C VAL A 25 -15.65 -8.24 17.89
N PHE A 26 -16.73 -8.72 17.25
CA PHE A 26 -17.50 -7.95 16.26
C PHE A 26 -18.14 -6.70 16.88
N LYS A 27 -18.71 -6.81 18.09
CA LYS A 27 -19.19 -5.63 18.83
C LYS A 27 -18.07 -4.68 19.22
N PHE A 28 -16.88 -5.16 19.58
CA PHE A 28 -15.73 -4.32 19.93
C PHE A 28 -15.18 -3.59 18.69
N PHE A 29 -15.18 -4.26 17.53
CA PHE A 29 -14.77 -3.69 16.24
C PHE A 29 -15.79 -2.68 15.71
N ILE A 30 -17.10 -2.95 15.87
CA ILE A 30 -18.16 -1.97 15.61
C ILE A 30 -18.11 -0.82 16.61
N LEU A 31 -17.82 -1.07 17.90
CA LEU A 31 -17.64 -0.01 18.89
C LEU A 31 -16.43 0.86 18.56
N PHE A 32 -15.35 0.27 18.04
CA PHE A 32 -14.15 0.98 17.60
C PHE A 32 -14.44 1.84 16.35
N LEU A 33 -15.19 1.33 15.38
CA LEU A 33 -15.70 2.09 14.23
C LEU A 33 -16.72 3.18 14.62
N LEU A 34 -17.52 2.94 15.65
CA LEU A 34 -18.45 3.93 16.22
C LEU A 34 -17.76 4.93 17.17
N PHE A 35 -16.49 4.71 17.54
CA PHE A 35 -15.65 5.67 18.26
C PHE A 35 -14.82 6.56 17.31
N SER A 36 -14.78 6.26 16.01
CA SER A 36 -14.23 7.16 14.98
C SER A 36 -14.89 8.55 14.86
N PRO A 37 -16.13 8.84 15.31
CA PRO A 37 -16.69 10.20 15.31
C PRO A 37 -15.93 11.18 16.22
N LEU A 38 -15.16 10.69 17.19
CA LEU A 38 -14.34 11.53 18.07
C LEU A 38 -13.22 12.25 17.32
N PHE A 39 -12.75 11.71 16.19
CA PHE A 39 -11.79 12.39 15.31
C PHE A 39 -12.45 13.37 14.33
N TYR A 40 -13.75 13.23 14.05
CA TYR A 40 -14.49 14.15 13.19
C TYR A 40 -14.83 15.46 13.92
N SER A 41 -15.18 15.37 15.21
CA SER A 41 -15.58 16.54 16.01
C SER A 41 -14.41 17.53 16.23
N SER A 42 -13.18 17.03 16.40
CA SER A 42 -11.99 17.87 16.54
C SER A 42 -11.61 18.61 15.25
N SER A 43 -11.86 18.00 14.08
CA SER A 43 -11.59 18.63 12.78
C SER A 43 -12.53 19.81 12.53
N HIS A 44 -13.84 19.63 12.80
CA HIS A 44 -14.85 20.69 12.64
C HIS A 44 -14.61 21.89 13.57
N ALA A 45 -14.35 21.63 14.86
CA ALA A 45 -14.03 22.67 15.83
C ALA A 45 -12.76 23.45 15.43
N SER A 46 -11.76 22.78 14.83
CA SER A 46 -10.55 23.45 14.35
C SER A 46 -10.81 24.36 13.14
N GLN A 47 -11.74 24.00 12.25
CA GLN A 47 -12.09 24.81 11.08
C GLN A 47 -12.91 26.04 11.46
N GLU A 48 -13.88 25.91 12.36
CA GLU A 48 -14.65 27.05 12.87
C GLU A 48 -13.76 28.01 13.67
N ALA A 49 -12.82 27.50 14.48
CA ALA A 49 -11.87 28.34 15.19
C ALA A 49 -10.95 29.11 14.22
N LYS A 50 -10.52 28.50 13.11
CA LYS A 50 -9.81 29.19 12.02
C LYS A 50 -10.66 30.28 11.36
N ARG A 51 -11.98 30.09 11.24
CA ARG A 51 -12.89 31.09 10.68
C ARG A 51 -13.03 32.31 11.58
N VAL A 52 -13.25 32.12 12.89
CA VAL A 52 -13.25 33.22 13.88
C VAL A 52 -11.90 33.95 13.84
N LEU A 53 -10.79 33.21 13.83
CA LEU A 53 -9.46 33.76 13.73
C LEU A 53 -9.27 34.63 12.47
N SER A 54 -9.80 34.20 11.33
CA SER A 54 -9.72 34.94 10.07
C SER A 54 -10.49 36.26 10.12
N LEU A 55 -11.68 36.29 10.74
CA LEU A 55 -12.47 37.52 10.87
C LEU A 55 -11.78 38.52 11.80
N VAL A 56 -11.24 38.06 12.92
CA VAL A 56 -10.47 38.89 13.85
C VAL A 56 -9.21 39.47 13.18
N ASP A 57 -8.50 38.66 12.40
CA ASP A 57 -7.31 39.10 11.64
C ASP A 57 -7.67 40.10 10.53
N TYR A 58 -8.86 39.95 9.92
CA TYR A 58 -9.37 40.91 8.95
C TYR A 58 -9.62 42.28 9.60
N ILE A 59 -10.39 42.30 10.70
CA ILE A 59 -10.70 43.51 11.45
C ILE A 59 -9.41 44.24 11.86
N GLY A 60 -8.43 43.52 12.40
CA GLY A 60 -7.18 44.12 12.86
C GLY A 60 -6.39 44.81 11.74
N GLY A 61 -6.36 44.23 10.54
CA GLY A 61 -5.57 44.76 9.41
C GLY A 61 -6.25 45.88 8.63
N ASP A 62 -7.59 45.84 8.50
CA ASP A 62 -8.34 46.71 7.59
C ASP A 62 -9.10 47.85 8.28
N TYR A 63 -9.21 47.84 9.62
CA TYR A 63 -9.88 48.90 10.37
C TYR A 63 -9.36 50.32 10.08
N LYS A 64 -8.07 50.47 9.72
CA LYS A 64 -7.47 51.75 9.31
C LYS A 64 -8.09 52.37 8.05
N ASN A 65 -8.75 51.56 7.23
CA ASN A 65 -9.47 51.99 6.03
C ASN A 65 -10.90 52.45 6.35
N ALA A 66 -11.45 52.01 7.49
CA ALA A 66 -12.77 52.38 7.97
C ALA A 66 -12.75 53.65 8.85
N VAL A 67 -11.80 53.74 9.79
CA VAL A 67 -11.75 54.81 10.81
C VAL A 67 -10.34 55.37 10.93
N GLN A 68 -10.22 56.70 10.89
CA GLN A 68 -8.97 57.42 11.16
C GLN A 68 -9.22 58.61 12.08
N GLY A 69 -8.40 58.74 13.13
CA GLY A 69 -8.51 59.85 14.10
C GLY A 69 -9.87 59.94 14.79
N GLY A 70 -10.52 58.79 15.04
CA GLY A 70 -11.85 58.71 15.66
C GLY A 70 -13.02 59.09 14.74
N LYS A 71 -12.77 59.28 13.44
CA LYS A 71 -13.80 59.57 12.44
C LYS A 71 -13.91 58.43 11.44
N VAL A 72 -15.14 58.08 11.07
CA VAL A 72 -15.42 57.15 9.98
C VAL A 72 -15.03 57.84 8.67
N ILE A 73 -14.09 57.25 7.95
CA ILE A 73 -13.62 57.73 6.66
C ILE A 73 -14.23 56.93 5.49
N ASN A 74 -14.74 55.73 5.77
CA ASN A 74 -15.49 54.92 4.83
C ASN A 74 -16.62 54.18 5.57
N GLU A 75 -17.86 54.58 5.28
CA GLU A 75 -19.07 54.03 5.92
C GLU A 75 -19.30 52.54 5.60
N GLY A 76 -18.95 52.10 4.38
CA GLY A 76 -19.10 50.69 4.00
C GLY A 76 -18.14 49.79 4.77
N GLU A 77 -16.86 50.16 4.79
CA GLU A 77 -15.82 49.45 5.54
C GLU A 77 -16.12 49.46 7.04
N TYR A 78 -16.60 50.58 7.59
CA TYR A 78 -16.97 50.66 9.00
C TYR A 78 -18.14 49.72 9.36
N LYS A 79 -19.15 49.65 8.49
CA LYS A 79 -20.26 48.70 8.66
C LYS A 79 -19.76 47.25 8.61
N GLU A 80 -18.84 46.94 7.70
CA GLU A 80 -18.23 45.61 7.59
C GLU A 80 -17.44 45.24 8.85
N MET A 81 -16.68 46.18 9.45
CA MET A 81 -16.00 45.95 10.73
C MET A 81 -16.98 45.59 11.86
N LEU A 82 -18.15 46.25 11.92
CA LEU A 82 -19.19 45.96 12.89
C LEU A 82 -19.82 44.58 12.65
N GLU A 83 -20.15 44.27 11.40
CA GLU A 83 -20.71 42.97 11.00
C GLU A 83 -19.75 41.83 11.33
N PHE A 84 -18.47 41.95 10.96
CA PHE A 84 -17.46 40.93 11.26
C PHE A 84 -17.17 40.78 12.76
N SER A 85 -17.25 41.87 13.54
CA SER A 85 -17.12 41.77 14.99
C SER A 85 -18.27 40.97 15.61
N THR A 86 -19.48 41.17 15.09
CA THR A 86 -20.70 40.46 15.52
C THR A 86 -20.63 38.98 15.13
N ASP A 87 -20.23 38.69 13.89
CA ASP A 87 -20.09 37.32 13.40
C ASP A 87 -18.99 36.55 14.12
N SER A 88 -17.88 37.22 14.45
CA SER A 88 -16.81 36.61 15.26
C SER A 88 -17.35 36.15 16.61
N LEU A 89 -18.16 36.97 17.29
CA LEU A 89 -18.79 36.63 18.56
C LEU A 89 -19.81 35.48 18.42
N ARG A 90 -20.65 35.52 17.37
CA ARG A 90 -21.64 34.47 17.10
C ARG A 90 -20.98 33.11 16.83
N LEU A 91 -20.02 33.07 15.90
CA LEU A 91 -19.27 31.86 15.56
C LEU A 91 -18.48 31.32 16.75
N PHE A 92 -17.92 32.21 17.61
CA PHE A 92 -17.27 31.79 18.84
C PHE A 92 -18.26 31.18 19.86
N GLY A 93 -19.49 31.68 19.93
CA GLY A 93 -20.56 31.11 20.74
C GLY A 93 -20.91 29.68 20.33
N GLU A 94 -20.91 29.38 19.03
CA GLU A 94 -21.11 28.04 18.48
C GLU A 94 -19.96 27.09 18.88
N LEU A 95 -18.71 27.57 18.81
CA LEU A 95 -17.49 26.85 19.23
C LEU A 95 -17.46 26.49 20.72
N ARG A 96 -17.94 27.38 21.60
CA ARG A 96 -17.94 27.19 23.07
C ARG A 96 -18.62 25.88 23.49
N SER A 97 -19.64 25.45 22.74
CA SER A 97 -20.40 24.22 23.00
C SER A 97 -19.57 22.93 22.86
N SER A 98 -18.40 22.99 22.20
CA SER A 98 -17.53 21.82 21.93
C SER A 98 -16.24 21.76 22.77
N SER A 99 -15.75 22.90 23.30
CA SER A 99 -14.40 23.00 23.91
C SER A 99 -14.27 23.93 25.14
N GLY A 100 -15.26 24.77 25.43
CA GLY A 100 -15.21 25.81 26.49
C GLY A 100 -14.24 26.98 26.22
N ASP A 101 -14.59 28.20 26.67
CA ASP A 101 -13.70 29.38 26.63
C ASP A 101 -12.68 29.31 27.78
N LYS A 102 -11.49 28.80 27.49
CA LYS A 102 -10.44 28.57 28.51
C LYS A 102 -9.57 29.80 28.79
N GLU A 103 -9.62 30.84 27.95
CA GLU A 103 -8.71 32.00 28.01
C GLU A 103 -9.40 33.38 28.01
N GLY A 104 -10.73 33.41 28.15
CA GLY A 104 -11.51 34.66 28.18
C GLY A 104 -11.62 35.33 26.80
N ILE A 105 -11.64 34.53 25.74
CA ILE A 105 -11.72 35.01 24.35
C ILE A 105 -13.07 35.68 24.08
N GLU A 106 -14.15 35.20 24.70
CA GLU A 106 -15.50 35.78 24.54
C GLU A 106 -15.54 37.23 25.04
N LEU A 107 -14.89 37.50 26.18
CA LEU A 107 -14.80 38.85 26.75
C LEU A 107 -14.00 39.79 25.85
N ASP A 108 -12.87 39.32 25.31
CA ASP A 108 -12.06 40.12 24.40
C ASP A 108 -12.81 40.42 23.08
N LEU A 109 -13.60 39.48 22.55
CA LEU A 109 -14.44 39.69 21.37
C LEU A 109 -15.55 40.73 21.62
N ILE A 110 -16.17 40.70 22.81
CA ILE A 110 -17.13 41.72 23.24
C ILE A 110 -16.46 43.09 23.35
N GLU A 111 -15.26 43.15 23.95
CA GLU A 111 -14.49 44.39 24.06
C GLU A 111 -14.07 44.92 22.68
N LEU A 112 -13.68 44.05 21.74
CA LEU A 112 -13.36 44.43 20.37
C LEU A 112 -14.56 45.09 19.68
N SER A 113 -15.74 44.46 19.76
CA SER A 113 -16.97 45.01 19.17
C SER A 113 -17.28 46.40 19.73
N LYS A 114 -17.18 46.57 21.05
CA LYS A 114 -17.36 47.87 21.71
C LYS A 114 -16.33 48.91 21.25
N LYS A 115 -15.05 48.53 21.15
CA LYS A 115 -13.99 49.46 20.69
C LYS A 115 -14.21 49.94 19.26
N ILE A 116 -14.76 49.10 18.39
CA ILE A 116 -15.16 49.47 17.02
C ILE A 116 -16.32 50.46 17.06
N GLU A 117 -17.37 50.20 17.85
CA GLU A 117 -18.51 51.12 18.03
C GLU A 117 -18.07 52.50 18.53
N ASP A 118 -17.16 52.51 19.49
CA ASP A 118 -16.55 53.71 20.10
C ASP A 118 -15.56 54.43 19.16
N LYS A 119 -15.29 53.88 17.96
CA LYS A 119 -14.35 54.40 16.97
C LYS A 119 -12.96 54.62 17.56
N SER A 120 -12.53 53.66 18.38
CA SER A 120 -11.23 53.65 19.07
C SER A 120 -10.06 53.76 18.08
N SER A 121 -8.88 54.09 18.58
CA SER A 121 -7.70 54.27 17.72
C SER A 121 -7.28 52.96 17.05
N THR A 122 -6.69 53.05 15.84
CA THR A 122 -6.21 51.88 15.08
C THR A 122 -5.27 51.00 15.91
N LYS A 123 -4.39 51.61 16.71
CA LYS A 123 -3.46 50.89 17.59
C LYS A 123 -4.17 50.05 18.66
N GLU A 124 -5.29 50.54 19.19
CA GLU A 124 -6.06 49.79 20.18
C GLU A 124 -6.75 48.58 19.56
N ILE A 125 -7.29 48.73 18.33
CA ILE A 125 -7.89 47.64 17.57
C ILE A 125 -6.83 46.59 17.19
N GLU A 126 -5.66 47.01 16.71
CA GLU A 126 -4.54 46.11 16.42
C GLU A 126 -4.09 45.35 17.67
N SER A 127 -4.03 46.03 18.83
CA SER A 127 -3.63 45.41 20.09
C SER A 127 -4.61 44.32 20.54
N ILE A 128 -5.92 44.61 20.54
CA ILE A 128 -6.92 43.65 21.02
C ILE A 128 -7.12 42.48 20.03
N THR A 129 -7.13 42.75 18.73
CA THR A 129 -7.21 41.69 17.71
C THR A 129 -5.98 40.78 17.74
N GLY A 130 -4.79 41.35 17.97
CA GLY A 130 -3.56 40.58 18.23
C GLY A 130 -3.66 39.68 19.47
N SER A 131 -4.23 40.19 20.57
CA SER A 131 -4.49 39.39 21.78
C SER A 131 -5.41 38.20 21.49
N ILE A 132 -6.58 38.47 20.90
CA ILE A 132 -7.58 37.45 20.54
C ILE A 132 -6.97 36.39 19.62
N LYS A 133 -6.23 36.82 18.60
CA LYS A 133 -5.53 35.93 17.65
C LYS A 133 -4.62 34.94 18.38
N ASN A 134 -3.79 35.43 19.30
CA ASN A 134 -2.87 34.58 20.06
C ASN A 134 -3.60 33.58 20.96
N LYS A 135 -4.68 34.01 21.62
CA LYS A 135 -5.50 33.14 22.48
C LYS A 135 -6.22 32.05 21.69
N ILE A 136 -6.82 32.38 20.55
CA ILE A 136 -7.47 31.39 19.67
C ILE A 136 -6.45 30.38 19.14
N ILE A 137 -5.28 30.84 18.66
CA ILE A 137 -4.24 29.95 18.13
C ILE A 137 -3.76 28.96 19.20
N SER A 138 -3.51 29.44 20.41
CA SER A 138 -3.01 28.60 21.52
C SER A 138 -4.07 27.66 22.06
N THR A 139 -5.30 28.14 22.28
CA THR A 139 -6.42 27.34 22.82
C THR A 139 -6.81 26.20 21.89
N TYR A 140 -6.83 26.42 20.57
CA TYR A 140 -7.28 25.44 19.58
C TYR A 140 -6.16 24.76 18.79
N GLY A 141 -4.89 25.05 19.09
CA GLY A 141 -3.73 24.43 18.45
C GLY A 141 -3.67 24.67 16.94
N ILE A 142 -4.11 25.84 16.47
CA ILE A 142 -4.18 26.15 15.04
C ILE A 142 -2.76 26.33 14.48
N LEU A 143 -2.42 25.53 13.47
CA LEU A 143 -1.20 25.76 12.68
C LEU A 143 -1.39 27.02 11.82
N THR A 144 -0.65 28.08 12.15
CA THR A 144 -0.65 29.36 11.38
C THR A 144 0.52 29.46 10.42
N TYR A 145 1.14 28.33 10.10
CA TYR A 145 2.31 28.23 9.24
C TYR A 145 2.27 26.90 8.49
N PRO A 146 2.94 26.79 7.34
CA PRO A 146 2.93 25.58 6.53
C PRO A 146 3.72 24.46 7.23
N LYS A 147 3.25 23.22 7.08
CA LYS A 147 3.96 22.03 7.57
C LYS A 147 5.24 21.76 6.77
N ASN A 148 5.14 21.99 5.46
CA ASN A 148 6.21 21.84 4.49
C ASN A 148 6.75 23.22 4.08
N HIS A 149 7.96 23.29 3.53
CA HIS A 149 8.46 24.55 2.99
C HIS A 149 7.66 24.92 1.73
N PRO A 150 7.14 26.16 1.61
CA PRO A 150 6.44 26.63 0.42
C PRO A 150 7.32 26.63 -0.83
N SER A 151 6.75 26.18 -1.94
CA SER A 151 7.35 26.16 -3.27
C SER A 151 6.81 27.29 -4.15
N PHE A 152 7.69 28.21 -4.54
CA PHE A 152 7.33 29.36 -5.38
C PHE A 152 6.95 28.97 -6.80
N LYS A 153 7.57 27.92 -7.35
CA LYS A 153 7.22 27.38 -8.68
C LYS A 153 5.80 26.82 -8.67
N VAL A 154 5.50 25.96 -7.69
CA VAL A 154 4.16 25.38 -7.53
C VAL A 154 3.13 26.47 -7.25
N GLY A 155 3.46 27.44 -6.37
CA GLY A 155 2.60 28.59 -6.06
C GLY A 155 2.28 29.42 -7.30
N LYS A 156 3.28 29.69 -8.15
CA LYS A 156 3.10 30.37 -9.44
C LYS A 156 2.17 29.60 -10.37
N ASP A 157 2.45 28.32 -10.61
CA ASP A 157 1.67 27.49 -11.55
C ASP A 157 0.21 27.33 -11.09
N LEU A 158 -0.02 27.28 -9.78
CA LEU A 158 -1.36 27.26 -9.21
C LEU A 158 -2.05 28.62 -9.29
N TYR A 159 -1.35 29.71 -9.01
CA TYR A 159 -1.88 31.06 -9.13
C TYR A 159 -2.31 31.38 -10.56
N GLU A 160 -1.47 31.06 -11.55
CA GLU A 160 -1.79 31.29 -12.96
C GLU A 160 -3.05 30.52 -13.40
N ARG A 161 -3.24 29.30 -12.89
CA ARG A 161 -4.42 28.47 -13.21
C ARG A 161 -5.70 28.88 -12.49
N ASN A 162 -5.60 29.34 -11.24
CA ASN A 162 -6.77 29.52 -10.36
C ASN A 162 -7.11 30.97 -10.05
N CYS A 163 -6.14 31.89 -10.12
CA CYS A 163 -6.27 33.25 -9.59
C CYS A 163 -6.12 34.33 -10.67
N ALA A 164 -5.31 34.07 -11.70
CA ALA A 164 -4.94 35.07 -12.71
C ALA A 164 -6.12 35.55 -13.59
N GLN A 165 -7.20 34.78 -13.73
CA GLN A 165 -8.40 35.22 -14.45
C GLN A 165 -9.01 36.49 -13.83
N CYS A 166 -9.00 36.60 -12.51
CA CYS A 166 -9.51 37.77 -11.78
C CYS A 166 -8.38 38.74 -11.41
N HIS A 167 -7.27 38.25 -10.86
CA HIS A 167 -6.21 39.10 -10.32
C HIS A 167 -5.13 39.48 -11.36
N GLY A 168 -5.17 38.91 -12.56
CA GLY A 168 -4.15 39.09 -13.60
C GLY A 168 -2.90 38.24 -13.35
N ILE A 169 -2.16 37.91 -14.42
CA ILE A 169 -0.96 37.05 -14.35
C ILE A 169 0.11 37.66 -13.43
N LEU A 170 0.23 38.99 -13.40
CA LEU A 170 1.17 39.71 -12.54
C LEU A 170 0.58 40.13 -11.19
N GLY A 171 -0.67 39.78 -10.90
CA GLY A 171 -1.35 40.17 -9.64
C GLY A 171 -1.74 41.63 -9.54
N ALA A 172 -1.85 42.34 -10.66
CA ALA A 172 -2.20 43.75 -10.67
C ALA A 172 -3.71 44.04 -10.47
N GLY A 173 -4.54 43.02 -10.22
CA GLY A 173 -6.00 43.17 -10.05
C GLY A 173 -6.72 43.45 -11.38
N ASN A 174 -6.09 43.17 -12.51
CA ASN A 174 -6.55 43.53 -13.85
C ASN A 174 -6.76 42.30 -14.77
N GLY A 175 -7.18 41.17 -14.18
CA GLY A 175 -7.48 39.97 -14.96
C GLY A 175 -8.62 40.19 -15.96
N PRO A 176 -8.76 39.34 -16.98
CA PRO A 176 -9.79 39.50 -18.03
C PRO A 176 -11.22 39.70 -17.52
N VAL A 177 -11.55 39.13 -16.35
CA VAL A 177 -12.89 39.28 -15.74
C VAL A 177 -12.96 40.33 -14.62
N ALA A 178 -11.84 40.97 -14.27
CA ALA A 178 -11.76 41.95 -13.19
C ALA A 178 -12.75 43.13 -13.32
N PRO A 179 -13.00 43.71 -14.52
CA PRO A 179 -13.93 44.82 -14.66
C PRO A 179 -15.39 44.50 -14.28
N ASN A 180 -15.74 43.22 -14.15
CA ASN A 180 -17.09 42.79 -13.82
C ASN A 180 -17.37 42.71 -12.32
N PHE A 181 -16.37 42.99 -11.46
CA PHE A 181 -16.49 42.87 -10.02
C PHE A 181 -16.45 44.22 -9.31
N ASN A 182 -17.32 44.36 -8.31
CA ASN A 182 -17.33 45.47 -7.38
C ASN A 182 -17.48 44.89 -5.95
N PRO A 183 -16.49 45.03 -5.06
CA PRO A 183 -15.20 45.72 -5.25
C PRO A 183 -14.29 45.03 -6.29
N PRO A 184 -13.34 45.78 -6.91
CA PRO A 184 -12.40 45.21 -7.85
C PRO A 184 -11.42 44.23 -7.16
N PRO A 185 -10.89 43.22 -7.87
CA PRO A 185 -9.90 42.30 -7.30
C PRO A 185 -8.66 43.04 -6.77
N THR A 186 -8.16 42.62 -5.61
CA THR A 186 -6.99 43.23 -4.96
C THR A 186 -5.77 43.27 -5.88
N ASN A 187 -5.09 44.42 -5.92
CA ASN A 187 -3.81 44.59 -6.61
C ASN A 187 -2.65 44.26 -5.65
N PHE A 188 -2.06 43.09 -5.83
CA PHE A 188 -0.93 42.59 -5.05
C PHE A 188 0.41 43.25 -5.39
N THR A 189 0.49 44.05 -6.47
CA THR A 189 1.72 44.79 -6.80
C THR A 189 1.82 46.12 -6.05
N ASN A 190 0.71 46.62 -5.48
CA ASN A 190 0.69 47.88 -4.75
C ASN A 190 1.07 47.67 -3.26
N GLY A 191 2.21 48.23 -2.87
CA GLY A 191 2.75 48.14 -1.51
C GLY A 191 1.79 48.65 -0.41
N SER A 192 0.97 49.66 -0.69
CA SER A 192 0.00 50.21 0.26
C SER A 192 -1.19 49.29 0.50
N THR A 193 -1.61 48.53 -0.51
CA THR A 193 -2.72 47.58 -0.45
C THR A 193 -2.28 46.25 0.18
N ILE A 194 -1.08 45.78 -0.15
CA ILE A 194 -0.57 44.49 0.32
C ILE A 194 0.12 44.58 1.71
N GLY A 195 0.44 45.78 2.20
CA GLY A 195 1.15 45.99 3.47
C GLY A 195 0.47 45.32 4.67
N GLY A 196 -0.86 45.31 4.69
CA GLY A 196 -1.66 44.65 5.73
C GLY A 196 -1.89 43.15 5.52
N LEU A 197 -1.39 42.53 4.45
CA LEU A 197 -1.56 41.11 4.17
C LEU A 197 -0.43 40.28 4.77
N SER A 198 -0.80 39.15 5.38
CA SER A 198 0.10 38.07 5.78
C SER A 198 -0.15 36.82 4.92
N PRO A 199 0.83 35.91 4.76
CA PRO A 199 0.60 34.63 4.10
C PRO A 199 -0.56 33.85 4.73
N PHE A 200 -0.70 33.88 6.06
CA PHE A 200 -1.80 33.24 6.75
C PHE A 200 -3.17 33.87 6.39
N LYS A 201 -3.25 35.19 6.27
CA LYS A 201 -4.47 35.89 5.81
C LYS A 201 -4.85 35.45 4.40
N VAL A 202 -3.88 35.41 3.48
CA VAL A 202 -4.12 34.95 2.09
C VAL A 202 -4.58 33.48 2.07
N TYR A 203 -3.93 32.61 2.85
CA TYR A 203 -4.32 31.21 3.01
C TYR A 203 -5.77 31.05 3.54
N ASN A 204 -6.18 31.88 4.51
CA ASN A 204 -7.54 31.85 5.05
C ASN A 204 -8.55 32.42 4.05
N THR A 205 -8.21 33.50 3.34
CA THR A 205 -9.04 34.03 2.25
C THR A 205 -9.29 32.97 1.19
N MET A 206 -8.29 32.18 0.81
CA MET A 206 -8.49 31.05 -0.09
C MET A 206 -9.31 29.92 0.54
N SER A 207 -9.23 29.72 1.84
CA SER A 207 -9.96 28.64 2.53
C SER A 207 -11.43 28.95 2.71
N PHE A 208 -11.79 30.21 2.94
CA PHE A 208 -13.15 30.61 3.32
C PHE A 208 -13.84 31.50 2.27
N GLY A 209 -13.10 32.08 1.34
CA GLY A 209 -13.60 33.14 0.46
C GLY A 209 -13.79 34.46 1.21
N ILE A 210 -14.35 35.45 0.53
CA ILE A 210 -14.76 36.73 1.15
C ILE A 210 -16.25 36.91 0.87
N GLU A 211 -17.05 36.83 1.93
CA GLU A 211 -18.50 36.96 1.87
C GLU A 211 -18.90 38.33 1.30
N GLY A 212 -19.93 38.38 0.47
CA GLY A 212 -20.36 39.60 -0.22
C GLY A 212 -19.50 40.02 -1.43
N THR A 213 -18.44 39.27 -1.76
CA THR A 213 -17.59 39.53 -2.94
C THR A 213 -17.59 38.37 -3.94
N ALA A 214 -16.92 38.56 -5.07
CA ALA A 214 -16.72 37.51 -6.07
C ALA A 214 -15.57 36.53 -5.73
N MET A 215 -14.90 36.66 -4.58
CA MET A 215 -13.79 35.78 -4.18
C MET A 215 -14.31 34.50 -3.51
N PRO A 216 -14.28 33.34 -4.17
CA PRO A 216 -14.84 32.10 -3.63
C PRO A 216 -13.87 31.40 -2.67
N SER A 217 -14.37 30.41 -1.94
CA SER A 217 -13.52 29.43 -1.24
C SER A 217 -12.94 28.41 -2.21
N PHE A 218 -11.65 28.11 -2.09
CA PHE A 218 -10.90 27.13 -2.89
C PHE A 218 -10.73 25.81 -2.12
N THR A 219 -11.84 25.12 -1.86
CA THR A 219 -11.86 23.85 -1.11
C THR A 219 -11.19 22.69 -1.85
N GLN A 220 -11.04 22.80 -3.17
CA GLN A 220 -10.36 21.83 -4.03
C GLN A 220 -8.83 21.86 -3.92
N LEU A 221 -8.25 22.94 -3.38
CA LEU A 221 -6.81 23.05 -3.20
C LEU A 221 -6.39 22.40 -1.89
N SER A 222 -5.27 21.67 -1.92
CA SER A 222 -4.68 21.13 -0.70
C SER A 222 -4.17 22.25 0.20
N GLU A 223 -3.99 21.94 1.49
CA GLU A 223 -3.48 22.92 2.46
C GLU A 223 -2.08 23.43 2.09
N ASP A 224 -1.22 22.55 1.58
CA ASP A 224 0.12 22.90 1.12
C ASP A 224 0.07 23.77 -0.16
N ASP A 225 -0.86 23.48 -1.08
CA ASP A 225 -1.07 24.29 -2.28
C ASP A 225 -1.51 25.72 -1.94
N LYS A 226 -2.41 25.87 -0.98
CA LYS A 226 -2.83 27.18 -0.48
C LYS A 226 -1.65 27.94 0.13
N TRP A 227 -0.79 27.28 0.89
CA TRP A 227 0.43 27.91 1.41
C TRP A 227 1.40 28.32 0.31
N ASN A 228 1.58 27.48 -0.72
CA ASN A 228 2.41 27.82 -1.89
C ASN A 228 1.91 29.09 -2.59
N ILE A 229 0.59 29.19 -2.82
CA ILE A 229 -0.02 30.38 -3.43
C ILE A 229 0.11 31.58 -2.51
N ALA A 230 -0.12 31.43 -1.20
CA ALA A 230 -0.06 32.53 -0.24
C ALA A 230 1.31 33.21 -0.23
N PHE A 231 2.39 32.42 -0.18
CA PHE A 231 3.75 32.95 -0.25
C PHE A 231 4.07 33.53 -1.64
N TYR A 232 3.59 32.91 -2.72
CA TYR A 232 3.76 33.45 -4.07
C TYR A 232 3.07 34.81 -4.26
N VAL A 233 1.83 34.97 -3.79
CA VAL A 233 1.08 36.24 -3.91
C VAL A 233 1.82 37.40 -3.25
N LEU A 234 2.38 37.20 -2.05
CA LEU A 234 3.19 38.23 -1.38
C LEU A 234 4.51 38.53 -2.10
N SER A 235 4.98 37.64 -2.99
CA SER A 235 6.18 37.87 -3.78
C SER A 235 5.99 38.72 -5.03
N LEU A 236 4.77 38.83 -5.54
CA LEU A 236 4.49 39.47 -6.84
C LEU A 236 4.95 40.93 -6.93
N ARG A 237 5.09 41.61 -5.80
CA ARG A 237 5.58 43.00 -5.72
C ARG A 237 7.09 43.15 -5.75
N PHE A 238 7.84 42.06 -5.54
CA PHE A 238 9.30 42.10 -5.38
C PHE A 238 10.02 41.58 -6.63
N SER A 239 11.13 42.24 -6.98
CA SER A 239 11.99 41.78 -8.06
C SER A 239 13.07 40.81 -7.57
N GLN A 240 13.63 40.03 -8.49
CA GLN A 240 14.78 39.17 -8.20
C GLN A 240 16.03 39.93 -7.73
N LYS A 241 16.11 41.23 -8.06
CA LYS A 241 17.18 42.11 -7.56
C LYS A 241 16.99 42.39 -6.07
N ASP A 242 15.76 42.68 -5.64
CA ASP A 242 15.44 43.05 -4.27
C ASP A 242 15.72 41.88 -3.31
N ILE A 243 15.36 40.66 -3.72
CA ILE A 243 15.65 39.43 -2.96
C ILE A 243 17.15 39.22 -2.78
N LYS A 244 17.94 39.37 -3.85
CA LYS A 244 19.40 39.17 -3.81
C LYS A 244 20.09 40.20 -2.93
N GLU A 245 19.68 41.45 -3.03
CA GLU A 245 20.27 42.53 -2.22
C GLU A 245 19.84 42.40 -0.75
N GLY A 246 18.58 42.07 -0.51
CA GLY A 246 18.06 41.77 0.83
C GLY A 246 18.80 40.63 1.50
N GLY A 247 19.12 39.57 0.77
CA GLY A 247 19.90 38.44 1.28
C GLY A 247 21.33 38.80 1.70
N LYS A 248 21.95 39.80 1.05
CA LYS A 248 23.27 40.32 1.47
C LYS A 248 23.15 41.12 2.77
N ILE A 249 22.20 42.06 2.82
CA ILE A 249 21.96 42.91 3.98
C ILE A 249 21.55 42.06 5.19
N PHE A 250 20.70 41.07 4.98
CA PHE A 250 20.27 40.13 6.02
C PHE A 250 21.45 39.35 6.61
N LYS A 251 22.41 38.90 5.79
CA LYS A 251 23.62 38.20 6.26
C LYS A 251 24.58 39.09 7.03
N SER A 252 24.64 40.39 6.71
CA SER A 252 25.49 41.36 7.39
C SER A 252 24.84 41.99 8.62
N THR A 253 23.55 41.73 8.89
CA THR A 253 22.78 42.33 9.98
C THR A 253 22.38 41.26 11.00
N ASN A 254 22.52 41.55 12.29
CA ASN A 254 22.16 40.61 13.35
C ASN A 254 20.66 40.64 13.67
N ILE A 255 19.83 40.20 12.71
CA ILE A 255 18.37 40.11 12.87
C ILE A 255 18.03 38.89 13.76
N PRO A 256 17.22 39.03 14.83
CA PRO A 256 16.87 37.93 15.73
C PRO A 256 16.21 36.73 15.05
N ASP A 257 16.48 35.52 15.54
CA ASP A 257 15.88 34.29 15.01
C ASP A 257 14.35 34.25 15.14
N SER A 258 13.79 34.93 16.15
CA SER A 258 12.33 35.06 16.33
C SER A 258 11.62 35.74 15.14
N ILE A 259 12.33 36.54 14.35
CA ILE A 259 11.81 37.17 13.12
C ILE A 259 11.88 36.17 11.94
N ARG A 260 12.82 35.22 11.99
CA ARG A 260 13.10 34.24 10.93
C ARG A 260 12.20 33.00 11.01
N GLU A 261 11.57 32.78 12.15
CA GLU A 261 10.72 31.61 12.37
C GLU A 261 9.58 31.52 11.35
N PRO A 262 9.30 30.33 10.77
CA PRO A 262 8.21 30.13 9.83
C PRO A 262 6.86 30.61 10.37
N LYS A 263 6.62 30.45 11.68
CA LYS A 263 5.41 30.95 12.35
C LYS A 263 5.27 32.47 12.23
N THR A 264 6.33 33.21 12.54
CA THR A 264 6.37 34.67 12.47
C THR A 264 6.17 35.15 11.05
N LEU A 265 6.92 34.59 10.11
CA LEU A 265 6.88 34.93 8.69
C LEU A 265 5.60 34.47 7.98
N SER A 266 4.82 33.57 8.56
CA SER A 266 3.49 33.21 8.02
C SER A 266 2.39 34.08 8.60
N SER A 267 2.51 34.47 9.88
CA SER A 267 1.40 35.08 10.63
C SER A 267 1.39 36.61 10.63
N LEU A 268 2.56 37.26 10.48
CA LEU A 268 2.66 38.72 10.45
C LEU A 268 2.44 39.29 9.05
N SER A 269 1.81 40.45 8.99
CA SER A 269 1.72 41.29 7.79
C SER A 269 3.05 41.95 7.45
N ASP A 270 3.16 42.49 6.25
CA ASP A 270 4.37 43.18 5.80
C ASP A 270 4.63 44.49 6.55
N ASP A 271 3.59 45.20 6.96
CA ASP A 271 3.69 46.40 7.81
C ASP A 271 4.24 46.04 9.19
N GLU A 272 3.68 45.01 9.85
CA GLU A 272 4.14 44.54 11.16
C GLU A 272 5.58 43.98 11.11
N LEU A 273 5.92 43.24 10.05
CA LEU A 273 7.25 42.70 9.87
C LEU A 273 8.27 43.82 9.61
N SER A 274 7.89 44.84 8.83
CA SER A 274 8.69 46.04 8.61
C SER A 274 8.93 46.79 9.91
N ASP A 275 7.91 46.95 10.76
CA ASP A 275 8.04 47.61 12.07
C ASP A 275 9.03 46.89 12.99
N ARG A 276 9.05 45.55 12.98
CA ARG A 276 10.02 44.75 13.74
C ARG A 276 11.44 44.81 13.20
N LEU A 277 11.60 45.14 11.91
CA LEU A 277 12.91 45.25 11.25
C LEU A 277 13.52 46.65 11.36
N LYS A 278 12.72 47.71 11.57
CA LYS A 278 13.18 49.10 11.72
C LYS A 278 14.34 49.30 12.72
N PRO A 279 14.38 48.63 13.89
CA PRO A 279 15.50 48.76 14.83
C PRO A 279 16.85 48.25 14.29
N TYR A 280 16.82 47.39 13.26
CA TYR A 280 17.99 46.72 12.71
C TYR A 280 18.43 47.27 11.35
N ILE A 281 17.51 47.88 10.60
CA ILE A 281 17.74 48.34 9.23
C ILE A 281 17.51 49.86 9.14
N GLY A 282 18.59 50.60 8.86
CA GLY A 282 18.62 52.06 8.99
C GLY A 282 17.97 52.86 7.85
N ASN A 283 17.66 52.25 6.70
CA ASN A 283 16.99 52.96 5.59
C ASN A 283 15.84 52.15 4.96
N LYS A 284 14.91 52.86 4.30
CA LYS A 284 13.67 52.31 3.76
C LYS A 284 13.87 51.38 2.56
N GLY A 285 14.91 51.60 1.76
CA GLY A 285 15.24 50.74 0.60
C GLY A 285 15.73 49.37 1.05
N ASP A 286 16.65 49.35 2.00
CA ASP A 286 17.19 48.13 2.60
C ASP A 286 16.11 47.36 3.36
N LEU A 287 15.19 48.06 4.02
CA LEU A 287 14.05 47.45 4.70
C LEU A 287 13.17 46.68 3.70
N THR A 288 12.91 47.28 2.53
CA THR A 288 12.11 46.66 1.46
C THR A 288 12.83 45.44 0.88
N ASN A 289 14.15 45.53 0.68
CA ASN A 289 14.96 44.43 0.16
C ASN A 289 15.02 43.26 1.15
N VAL A 290 15.28 43.53 2.44
CA VAL A 290 15.31 42.50 3.49
C VAL A 290 13.93 41.86 3.65
N LEU A 291 12.85 42.63 3.55
CA LEU A 291 11.49 42.11 3.54
C LEU A 291 11.23 41.18 2.36
N ALA A 292 11.69 41.55 1.16
CA ALA A 292 11.64 40.69 -0.03
C ALA A 292 12.39 39.37 0.21
N PHE A 293 13.58 39.43 0.81
CA PHE A 293 14.34 38.23 1.17
C PHE A 293 13.63 37.39 2.23
N LEU A 294 13.03 37.98 3.26
CA LEU A 294 12.34 37.23 4.31
C LEU A 294 11.07 36.52 3.83
N ARG A 295 10.29 37.17 2.94
CA ARG A 295 9.08 36.56 2.35
C ARG A 295 9.41 35.52 1.30
N ILE A 296 10.48 35.75 0.56
CA ILE A 296 10.91 34.90 -0.54
C ILE A 296 12.12 34.10 -0.05
N GLY A 297 13.34 34.61 -0.16
CA GLY A 297 14.58 33.84 0.12
C GLY A 297 14.76 33.14 1.49
N ALA A 298 14.05 33.50 2.57
CA ALA A 298 14.19 32.85 3.88
C ALA A 298 13.27 31.64 4.07
N ILE A 299 12.13 31.61 3.36
CA ILE A 299 11.16 30.51 3.37
C ILE A 299 11.15 29.76 2.04
N ALA A 300 11.34 30.49 0.93
CA ALA A 300 11.71 29.93 -0.37
C ALA A 300 13.04 29.22 -0.19
N THR A 301 12.94 27.92 -0.02
CA THR A 301 13.95 27.07 -0.60
C THR A 301 13.85 27.25 -2.13
N GLU A 302 14.59 28.22 -2.67
CA GLU A 302 15.52 27.87 -3.75
C GLU A 302 16.79 27.23 -3.13
N LYS A 303 16.65 26.41 -2.07
CA LYS A 303 17.26 25.10 -2.23
C LYS A 303 16.47 24.47 -3.36
N PRO A 304 17.09 23.98 -4.44
CA PRO A 304 16.35 23.28 -5.48
C PRO A 304 15.43 22.31 -4.76
N GLU A 305 14.13 22.59 -4.81
CA GLU A 305 13.18 21.64 -4.29
C GLU A 305 13.46 20.37 -5.06
N LYS A 306 13.24 19.25 -4.38
CA LYS A 306 13.56 17.90 -4.80
C LYS A 306 12.74 17.45 -6.03
N ASP A 307 12.41 18.35 -6.96
CA ASP A 307 12.03 18.05 -8.33
C ASP A 307 13.24 17.35 -8.95
N PRO A 308 13.17 16.02 -9.06
CA PRO A 308 14.35 15.27 -9.40
C PRO A 308 14.83 15.59 -10.82
N LEU A 309 13.93 16.06 -11.71
CA LEU A 309 14.29 16.53 -13.05
C LEU A 309 15.09 17.84 -13.02
N ILE A 310 14.84 18.73 -12.05
CA ILE A 310 15.65 19.95 -11.86
C ILE A 310 17.02 19.59 -11.28
N ILE A 311 17.07 18.70 -10.28
CA ILE A 311 18.34 18.19 -9.72
C ILE A 311 19.19 17.58 -10.84
N THR A 312 18.58 16.73 -11.67
CA THR A 312 19.22 16.16 -12.85
C THR A 312 19.77 17.22 -13.78
N SER A 313 18.95 18.21 -14.16
CA SER A 313 19.39 19.27 -15.06
C SER A 313 20.53 20.11 -14.47
N THR A 314 20.57 20.31 -13.15
CA THR A 314 21.61 21.07 -12.47
C THR A 314 22.92 20.28 -12.42
N PHE A 315 22.88 19.01 -12.00
CA PHE A 315 24.09 18.17 -11.95
C PHE A 315 24.67 17.87 -13.33
N LEU A 316 23.82 17.72 -14.36
CA LEU A 316 24.28 17.62 -15.74
C LEU A 316 25.00 18.89 -16.22
N LYS A 317 24.53 20.08 -15.80
CA LYS A 317 25.20 21.35 -16.10
C LYS A 317 26.54 21.44 -15.38
N GLU A 318 26.60 21.08 -14.11
CA GLU A 318 27.85 21.05 -13.33
C GLU A 318 28.86 20.05 -13.91
N ALA A 319 28.40 18.88 -14.38
CA ALA A 319 29.25 17.91 -15.06
C ALA A 319 29.89 18.49 -16.33
N LEU A 320 29.12 19.23 -17.13
CA LEU A 320 29.62 19.90 -18.33
C LEU A 320 30.67 20.98 -17.99
N GLU A 321 30.39 21.82 -16.98
CA GLU A 321 31.32 22.86 -16.52
C GLU A 321 32.64 22.30 -15.95
N LEU A 322 32.58 21.16 -15.26
CA LEU A 322 33.77 20.47 -14.74
C LEU A 322 34.59 19.86 -15.89
N TYR A 323 33.92 19.29 -16.89
CA TYR A 323 34.58 18.75 -18.07
C TYR A 323 35.28 19.85 -18.89
N GLU A 324 34.64 21.01 -19.06
CA GLU A 324 35.26 22.19 -19.70
C GLU A 324 36.52 22.67 -18.96
N LYS A 325 36.54 22.54 -17.62
CA LYS A 325 37.71 22.88 -16.80
C LYS A 325 38.80 21.81 -16.79
N GLY A 326 38.59 20.69 -17.47
CA GLY A 326 39.52 19.56 -17.52
C GLY A 326 39.42 18.58 -16.34
N ASP A 327 38.44 18.76 -15.44
CA ASP A 327 38.24 17.90 -14.28
C ASP A 327 37.30 16.72 -14.60
N LYS A 328 37.85 15.75 -15.34
CA LYS A 328 37.08 14.64 -15.94
C LYS A 328 36.49 13.69 -14.89
N LYS A 329 37.18 13.49 -13.76
CA LYS A 329 36.75 12.58 -12.71
C LYS A 329 35.53 13.13 -11.96
N ASP A 330 35.56 14.42 -11.64
CA ASP A 330 34.44 15.07 -10.96
C ASP A 330 33.28 15.31 -11.94
N ALA A 331 33.56 15.56 -13.23
CA ALA A 331 32.55 15.60 -14.28
C ALA A 331 31.77 14.28 -14.41
N TYR A 332 32.49 13.14 -14.43
CA TYR A 332 31.85 11.81 -14.45
C TYR A 332 31.00 11.58 -13.21
N THR A 333 31.54 11.90 -12.03
CA THR A 333 30.83 11.77 -10.75
C THR A 333 29.56 12.62 -10.74
N LYS A 334 29.61 13.86 -11.22
CA LYS A 334 28.44 14.72 -11.31
C LYS A 334 27.42 14.26 -12.33
N ALA A 335 27.84 13.70 -13.46
CA ALA A 335 26.92 13.08 -14.43
C ALA A 335 26.23 11.84 -13.85
N LEU A 336 26.91 11.07 -12.98
CA LEU A 336 26.32 9.98 -12.22
C LEU A 336 25.34 10.49 -11.16
N ASP A 337 25.70 11.51 -10.39
CA ASP A 337 24.81 12.15 -9.42
C ASP A 337 23.53 12.65 -10.08
N ALA A 338 23.60 13.20 -11.29
CA ALA A 338 22.43 13.67 -12.03
C ALA A 338 21.38 12.58 -12.27
N TYR A 339 21.85 11.35 -12.46
CA TYR A 339 21.00 10.17 -12.62
C TYR A 339 20.45 9.72 -11.26
N LEU A 340 21.33 9.39 -10.31
CA LEU A 340 20.95 8.77 -9.02
C LEU A 340 20.16 9.73 -8.12
N GLU A 341 20.64 10.96 -7.98
CA GLU A 341 20.00 11.93 -7.08
C GLU A 341 18.83 12.67 -7.74
N GLY A 342 18.72 12.55 -9.06
CA GLY A 342 17.68 13.18 -9.86
C GLY A 342 16.81 12.16 -10.59
N TYR A 343 17.22 11.74 -11.78
CA TYR A 343 16.33 11.09 -12.75
C TYR A 343 15.73 9.77 -12.24
N GLU A 344 16.49 8.97 -11.49
CA GLU A 344 16.08 7.71 -10.86
C GLU A 344 14.77 7.87 -10.05
N LYS A 345 14.59 9.01 -9.37
CA LYS A 345 13.43 9.27 -8.50
C LYS A 345 12.13 9.46 -9.26
N VAL A 346 12.18 9.77 -10.57
CA VAL A 346 11.01 10.00 -11.43
C VAL A 346 10.90 8.98 -12.56
N GLU A 347 11.95 8.23 -12.83
CA GLU A 347 12.02 7.22 -13.88
C GLU A 347 10.88 6.19 -13.80
N PRO A 348 10.54 5.57 -12.66
CA PRO A 348 9.43 4.59 -12.60
C PRO A 348 8.09 5.20 -13.01
N ALA A 349 7.83 6.44 -12.58
CA ALA A 349 6.60 7.15 -12.91
C ALA A 349 6.56 7.57 -14.39
N LEU A 350 7.73 7.86 -14.98
CA LEU A 350 7.85 8.22 -16.39
C LEU A 350 7.68 6.99 -17.28
N ILE A 351 8.33 5.86 -16.94
CA ILE A 351 8.22 4.58 -17.64
C ILE A 351 6.78 4.05 -17.59
N LEU A 352 6.09 4.20 -16.46
CA LEU A 352 4.69 3.79 -16.34
C LEU A 352 3.76 4.56 -17.30
N LYS A 353 4.10 5.81 -17.61
CA LYS A 353 3.30 6.67 -18.49
C LYS A 353 3.71 6.60 -19.96
N ASP A 354 5.00 6.50 -20.22
CA ASP A 354 5.58 6.34 -21.56
C ASP A 354 6.88 5.54 -21.45
N GLN A 355 6.74 4.22 -21.51
CA GLN A 355 7.86 3.26 -21.39
C GLN A 355 8.93 3.51 -22.46
N LYS A 356 8.52 3.80 -23.70
CA LYS A 356 9.45 4.00 -24.82
C LYS A 356 10.27 5.27 -24.58
N PHE A 357 9.64 6.33 -24.11
CA PHE A 357 10.31 7.58 -23.79
C PHE A 357 11.24 7.45 -22.57
N GLY A 358 10.77 6.86 -21.47
CA GLY A 358 11.55 6.66 -20.25
C GLY A 358 12.83 5.86 -20.49
N ARG A 359 12.74 4.73 -21.21
CA ARG A 359 13.92 3.92 -21.57
C ARG A 359 14.88 4.63 -22.52
N ALA A 360 14.36 5.40 -23.47
CA ALA A 360 15.20 6.18 -24.38
C ALA A 360 16.00 7.26 -23.63
N LEU A 361 15.39 7.89 -22.63
CA LEU A 361 16.05 8.89 -21.79
C LEU A 361 17.08 8.27 -20.83
N GLU A 362 16.76 7.13 -20.21
CA GLU A 362 17.70 6.31 -19.41
C GLU A 362 18.99 6.01 -20.21
N ALA A 363 18.84 5.53 -21.46
CA ALA A 363 19.96 5.24 -22.34
C ALA A 363 20.85 6.46 -22.62
N LYS A 364 20.29 7.67 -22.65
CA LYS A 364 21.09 8.91 -22.83
C LYS A 364 21.94 9.25 -21.61
N PHE A 365 21.49 8.93 -20.39
CA PHE A 365 22.30 9.07 -19.17
C PHE A 365 23.48 8.11 -19.11
N VAL A 366 23.31 6.90 -19.65
CA VAL A 366 24.43 5.97 -19.85
C VAL A 366 25.40 6.53 -20.89
N ARG A 367 24.88 7.00 -22.02
CA ARG A 367 25.69 7.52 -23.12
C ARG A 367 26.52 8.75 -22.75
N ILE A 368 25.97 9.72 -22.00
CA ILE A 368 26.71 10.93 -21.62
C ILE A 368 27.87 10.61 -20.66
N ARG A 369 27.69 9.65 -19.74
CA ARG A 369 28.77 9.15 -18.89
C ARG A 369 29.85 8.44 -19.70
N GLY A 370 29.46 7.65 -20.71
CA GLY A 370 30.39 7.03 -21.65
C GLY A 370 31.21 8.07 -22.42
N LEU A 371 30.60 9.12 -22.95
CA LEU A 371 31.32 10.19 -23.67
C LEU A 371 32.33 10.93 -22.77
N ILE A 372 31.98 11.17 -21.50
CA ILE A 372 32.88 11.78 -20.51
C ILE A 372 34.06 10.83 -20.20
N GLN A 373 33.79 9.53 -20.04
CA GLN A 373 34.79 8.51 -19.74
C GLN A 373 35.76 8.27 -20.92
N ASP A 374 35.25 8.31 -22.14
CA ASP A 374 36.02 8.15 -23.39
C ASP A 374 36.74 9.44 -23.83
N GLU A 375 36.67 10.49 -23.02
CA GLU A 375 37.30 11.79 -23.25
C GLU A 375 36.96 12.43 -24.61
N ARG A 376 35.69 12.32 -25.02
CA ARG A 376 35.21 12.83 -26.30
C ARG A 376 35.23 14.37 -26.37
N PRO A 377 35.22 14.96 -27.58
CA PRO A 377 35.15 16.41 -27.75
C PRO A 377 33.96 17.02 -26.99
N ILE A 378 34.17 18.20 -26.39
CA ILE A 378 33.15 18.90 -25.58
C ILE A 378 31.86 19.16 -26.39
N GLU A 379 31.99 19.33 -27.70
CA GLU A 379 30.87 19.55 -28.62
C GLU A 379 29.90 18.35 -28.63
N GLU A 380 30.42 17.11 -28.59
CA GLU A 380 29.61 15.89 -28.54
C GLU A 380 28.86 15.76 -27.21
N ILE A 381 29.52 16.10 -26.10
CA ILE A 381 28.95 16.05 -24.75
C ILE A 381 27.90 17.15 -24.55
N SER A 382 28.18 18.37 -25.02
CA SER A 382 27.27 19.52 -24.96
C SER A 382 26.01 19.32 -25.83
N ALA A 383 26.15 18.69 -27.01
CA ALA A 383 25.02 18.30 -27.84
C ALA A 383 24.10 17.31 -27.11
N LEU A 384 24.66 16.24 -26.53
CA LEU A 384 23.88 15.24 -25.79
C LEU A 384 23.26 15.81 -24.50
N HIS A 385 23.98 16.69 -23.78
CA HIS A 385 23.45 17.43 -22.65
C HIS A 385 22.20 18.25 -23.04
N THR A 386 22.23 18.90 -24.21
CA THR A 386 21.11 19.70 -24.71
C THR A 386 19.91 18.83 -25.08
N GLU A 387 20.14 17.67 -25.69
CA GLU A 387 19.08 16.68 -25.95
C GLU A 387 18.43 16.21 -24.65
N ILE A 388 19.23 15.79 -23.66
CA ILE A 388 18.74 15.33 -22.37
C ILE A 388 17.92 16.44 -21.69
N LYS A 389 18.40 17.69 -21.72
CA LYS A 389 17.67 18.83 -21.15
C LYS A 389 16.31 19.05 -21.82
N SER A 390 16.20 18.84 -23.14
CA SER A 390 14.92 18.92 -23.85
C SER A 390 13.99 17.79 -23.42
N ASP A 391 14.51 16.57 -23.33
CA ASP A 391 13.75 15.40 -22.91
C ASP A 391 13.28 15.52 -21.44
N LEU A 392 14.08 16.08 -20.54
CA LEU A 392 13.67 16.34 -19.15
C LEU A 392 12.47 17.32 -19.06
N LYS A 393 12.33 18.25 -20.02
CA LYS A 393 11.13 19.11 -20.11
C LYS A 393 9.91 18.34 -20.61
N LEU A 394 10.10 17.41 -21.54
CA LEU A 394 9.01 16.57 -22.03
C LEU A 394 8.58 15.58 -20.94
N ALA A 395 9.54 15.03 -20.19
CA ALA A 395 9.31 14.18 -19.02
C ALA A 395 8.43 14.87 -17.98
N SER A 396 8.67 16.15 -17.70
CA SER A 396 7.84 16.90 -16.73
C SER A 396 6.39 17.03 -17.20
N VAL A 397 6.14 17.20 -18.50
CA VAL A 397 4.79 17.24 -19.09
C VAL A 397 4.10 15.89 -19.02
N ILE A 398 4.79 14.80 -19.36
CA ILE A 398 4.26 13.43 -19.25
C ILE A 398 3.88 13.13 -17.80
N LEU A 399 4.77 13.45 -16.86
CA LEU A 399 4.55 13.22 -15.43
C LEU A 399 3.38 14.03 -14.87
N GLN A 400 3.08 15.21 -15.41
CA GLN A 400 1.96 16.05 -14.96
C GLN A 400 0.58 15.60 -15.49
N ASN A 401 0.51 14.97 -16.67
CA ASN A 401 -0.75 14.49 -17.24
C ASN A 401 -1.09 13.09 -16.71
N GLY A 402 -1.86 12.98 -15.62
CA GLY A 402 -2.27 11.71 -15.01
C GLY A 402 -3.73 11.34 -15.30
N GLU A 403 -3.95 10.33 -16.16
CA GLU A 403 -5.26 9.77 -16.50
C GLU A 403 -5.91 8.95 -15.33
N PRO A 404 -7.26 8.84 -15.27
CA PRO A 404 -8.01 8.11 -14.24
C PRO A 404 -7.72 6.60 -14.11
N LEU A 405 -7.12 5.98 -15.13
CA LEU A 405 -6.93 4.53 -15.22
C LEU A 405 -5.97 3.98 -14.14
N GLY A 406 -4.95 4.75 -13.76
CA GLY A 406 -3.96 4.34 -12.74
C GLY A 406 -4.55 4.26 -11.32
N LYS A 407 -5.45 5.18 -10.98
CA LYS A 407 -6.15 5.21 -9.68
C LYS A 407 -7.04 3.98 -9.46
N ALA A 408 -7.81 3.61 -10.49
CA ALA A 408 -8.63 2.41 -10.46
C ALA A 408 -7.76 1.14 -10.32
N LEU A 409 -6.60 1.09 -10.99
CA LEU A 409 -5.70 -0.05 -10.91
C LEU A 409 -5.09 -0.22 -9.50
N SER A 410 -4.65 0.88 -8.87
CA SER A 410 -4.14 0.88 -7.49
C SER A 410 -5.19 0.42 -6.48
N PHE A 411 -6.44 0.88 -6.65
CA PHE A 411 -7.58 0.41 -5.85
C PHE A 411 -7.80 -1.11 -6.00
N ILE A 412 -7.86 -1.61 -7.25
CA ILE A 412 -8.10 -3.03 -7.54
C ILE A 412 -6.96 -3.89 -6.98
N ASN A 413 -5.70 -3.48 -7.16
CA ASN A 413 -4.54 -4.21 -6.65
C ASN A 413 -4.55 -4.30 -5.12
N SER A 414 -4.83 -3.18 -4.44
CA SER A 414 -4.98 -3.15 -2.99
C SER A 414 -6.09 -4.10 -2.51
N LEU A 415 -7.27 -4.00 -3.12
CA LEU A 415 -8.40 -4.87 -2.82
C LEU A 415 -8.05 -6.35 -3.02
N ALA A 416 -7.39 -6.68 -4.13
CA ALA A 416 -6.99 -8.04 -4.47
C ALA A 416 -5.98 -8.63 -3.47
N ILE A 417 -5.00 -7.83 -3.01
CA ILE A 417 -4.03 -8.26 -2.00
C ILE A 417 -4.76 -8.60 -0.70
N MET A 418 -5.59 -7.69 -0.17
CA MET A 418 -6.27 -7.91 1.10
C MET A 418 -7.22 -9.13 1.04
N LEU A 419 -7.93 -9.31 -0.07
CA LEU A 419 -8.79 -10.47 -0.25
C LEU A 419 -8.02 -11.78 -0.33
N ARG A 420 -6.86 -11.81 -1.01
CA ARG A 420 -6.03 -13.01 -1.16
C ARG A 420 -5.44 -13.44 0.17
N GLU A 421 -4.59 -12.60 0.75
CA GLU A 421 -3.83 -12.95 1.96
C GLU A 421 -4.76 -13.18 3.16
N GLY A 422 -5.80 -12.34 3.26
CA GLY A 422 -6.80 -12.45 4.31
C GLY A 422 -7.63 -13.74 4.21
N LEU A 423 -7.96 -14.18 2.99
CA LEU A 423 -8.71 -15.42 2.78
C LEU A 423 -7.85 -16.64 3.10
N GLU A 424 -6.58 -16.64 2.68
CA GLU A 424 -5.64 -17.72 2.99
C GLU A 424 -5.46 -17.88 4.51
N ALA A 425 -5.25 -16.78 5.24
CA ALA A 425 -5.19 -16.78 6.69
C ALA A 425 -6.48 -17.35 7.32
N ALA A 426 -7.64 -16.91 6.85
CA ALA A 426 -8.93 -17.35 7.37
C ALA A 426 -9.18 -18.85 7.12
N LEU A 427 -8.81 -19.36 5.94
CA LEU A 427 -8.96 -20.77 5.58
C LEU A 427 -8.03 -21.68 6.39
N ILE A 428 -6.79 -21.25 6.66
CA ILE A 428 -5.89 -22.03 7.51
C ILE A 428 -6.44 -22.13 8.94
N VAL A 429 -6.90 -21.00 9.51
CA VAL A 429 -7.54 -21.00 10.83
C VAL A 429 -8.81 -21.87 10.82
N ALA A 430 -9.65 -21.77 9.79
CA ALA A 430 -10.84 -22.61 9.64
C ALA A 430 -10.49 -24.10 9.62
N ALA A 431 -9.45 -24.49 8.90
CA ALA A 431 -9.00 -25.87 8.80
C ALA A 431 -8.50 -26.43 10.14
N VAL A 432 -7.71 -25.64 10.88
CA VAL A 432 -7.26 -26.02 12.24
C VAL A 432 -8.44 -26.14 13.20
N LEU A 433 -9.38 -25.19 13.16
CA LEU A 433 -10.58 -25.23 13.98
C LEU A 433 -11.46 -26.44 13.64
N ALA A 434 -11.64 -26.76 12.37
CA ALA A 434 -12.42 -27.91 11.92
C ALA A 434 -11.85 -29.23 12.48
N VAL A 435 -10.53 -29.37 12.51
CA VAL A 435 -9.84 -30.53 13.08
C VAL A 435 -10.06 -30.63 14.59
N LEU A 436 -9.93 -29.52 15.32
CA LEU A 436 -10.16 -29.49 16.77
C LEU A 436 -11.60 -29.82 17.14
N VAL A 437 -12.56 -29.35 16.33
CA VAL A 437 -13.98 -29.69 16.50
C VAL A 437 -14.22 -31.16 16.18
N ALA A 438 -13.67 -31.69 15.08
CA ALA A 438 -13.82 -33.07 14.66
C ALA A 438 -13.19 -34.08 15.65
N THR A 439 -12.14 -33.66 16.37
CA THR A 439 -11.46 -34.47 17.39
C THR A 439 -12.02 -34.29 18.80
N GLY A 440 -13.07 -33.48 18.97
CA GLY A 440 -13.70 -33.22 20.27
C GLY A 440 -12.91 -32.29 21.19
N ALA A 441 -11.74 -31.79 20.76
CA ALA A 441 -10.84 -30.94 21.53
C ALA A 441 -11.29 -29.46 21.59
N ARG A 442 -12.56 -29.19 21.94
CA ARG A 442 -13.14 -27.84 21.93
C ARG A 442 -12.41 -26.85 22.85
N ASN A 443 -11.85 -27.32 23.97
CA ASN A 443 -11.09 -26.48 24.89
C ASN A 443 -9.81 -25.91 24.28
N ALA A 444 -9.29 -26.51 23.20
CA ALA A 444 -8.09 -26.05 22.53
C ALA A 444 -8.33 -24.89 21.56
N ILE A 445 -9.59 -24.64 21.16
CA ILE A 445 -9.99 -23.60 20.20
C ILE A 445 -9.52 -22.20 20.64
N ARG A 446 -9.56 -21.91 21.95
CA ARG A 446 -9.10 -20.62 22.49
C ARG A 446 -7.62 -20.31 22.19
N TYR A 447 -6.78 -21.33 22.09
CA TYR A 447 -5.35 -21.17 21.81
C TYR A 447 -5.08 -20.88 20.35
N VAL A 448 -5.91 -21.43 19.45
CA VAL A 448 -5.91 -21.04 18.03
C VAL A 448 -6.29 -19.56 17.91
N HIS A 449 -7.34 -19.13 18.63
CA HIS A 449 -7.72 -17.71 18.66
C HIS A 449 -6.62 -16.80 19.19
N LEU A 450 -5.95 -17.20 20.28
CA LEU A 450 -4.80 -16.48 20.81
C LEU A 450 -3.69 -16.35 19.75
N GLY A 451 -3.38 -17.44 19.04
CA GLY A 451 -2.33 -17.46 18.02
C GLY A 451 -2.57 -16.46 16.89
N TRP A 452 -3.73 -16.49 16.23
CA TRP A 452 -3.98 -15.56 15.12
C TRP A 452 -4.16 -14.11 15.56
N VAL A 453 -4.71 -13.86 16.75
CA VAL A 453 -4.82 -12.47 17.28
C VAL A 453 -3.42 -11.90 17.53
N LEU A 454 -2.52 -12.68 18.13
CA LEU A 454 -1.13 -12.26 18.33
C LEU A 454 -0.41 -12.04 16.99
N ALA A 455 -0.72 -12.84 15.97
CA ALA A 455 -0.16 -12.66 14.63
C ALA A 455 -0.57 -11.32 13.98
N LEU A 456 -1.84 -10.91 14.12
CA LEU A 456 -2.29 -9.61 13.61
C LEU A 456 -1.61 -8.43 14.33
N VAL A 457 -1.45 -8.53 15.65
CA VAL A 457 -0.71 -7.52 16.43
C VAL A 457 0.75 -7.46 15.99
N ALA A 458 1.40 -8.61 15.80
CA ALA A 458 2.75 -8.68 15.28
C ALA A 458 2.85 -8.08 13.86
N GLY A 459 1.87 -8.34 12.98
CA GLY A 459 1.80 -7.73 11.65
C GLY A 459 1.72 -6.20 11.69
N LEU A 460 0.91 -5.63 12.59
CA LEU A 460 0.85 -4.17 12.81
C LEU A 460 2.20 -3.62 13.30
N LEU A 461 2.87 -4.32 14.22
CA LEU A 461 4.21 -3.92 14.67
C LEU A 461 5.23 -3.96 13.53
N THR A 462 5.19 -5.01 12.70
CA THR A 462 6.04 -5.12 11.50
C THR A 462 5.80 -3.95 10.54
N TRP A 463 4.55 -3.54 10.34
CA TRP A 463 4.24 -2.35 9.53
C TRP A 463 4.93 -1.08 10.03
N PHE A 464 4.87 -0.81 11.34
CA PHE A 464 5.54 0.35 11.93
C PHE A 464 7.07 0.25 11.83
N LEU A 465 7.64 -0.92 12.11
CA LEU A 465 9.09 -1.15 12.01
C LEU A 465 9.57 -0.98 10.56
N ALA A 466 8.82 -1.49 9.60
CA ALA A 466 9.20 -1.42 8.21
C ALA A 466 9.17 0.02 7.65
N GLN A 467 8.44 0.97 8.26
CA GLN A 467 8.57 2.40 7.93
C GLN A 467 9.90 3.01 8.37
N THR A 468 10.55 2.46 9.40
CA THR A 468 11.80 3.00 9.96
C THR A 468 13.07 2.51 9.28
N VAL A 469 13.02 1.35 8.59
CA VAL A 469 14.21 0.68 8.03
C VAL A 469 14.56 1.18 6.61
N ILE A 470 13.67 1.89 5.92
CA ILE A 470 13.77 2.19 4.47
C ILE A 470 14.51 3.52 4.16
N SER A 471 15.16 4.18 5.13
CA SER A 471 15.87 5.46 4.88
C SER A 471 17.34 5.31 4.44
N ILE A 472 17.66 4.34 3.57
CA ILE A 472 19.03 4.03 3.16
C ILE A 472 19.27 4.50 1.70
N SER A 473 20.44 5.10 1.44
CA SER A 473 20.87 5.74 0.18
C SER A 473 20.78 4.84 -1.08
N GLY A 474 20.60 5.46 -2.26
CA GLY A 474 20.29 4.85 -3.57
C GLY A 474 21.10 3.59 -3.96
N ALA A 475 22.43 3.61 -3.93
CA ALA A 475 23.22 2.44 -4.33
C ALA A 475 23.04 1.21 -3.40
N GLN A 476 22.74 1.42 -2.11
CA GLN A 476 22.41 0.32 -1.20
C GLN A 476 20.96 -0.15 -1.41
N ARG A 477 20.10 0.70 -1.97
CA ARG A 477 18.69 0.42 -2.19
C ARG A 477 18.49 -0.58 -3.33
N GLU A 478 19.10 -0.38 -4.49
CA GLU A 478 19.01 -1.32 -5.64
C GLU A 478 19.52 -2.72 -5.27
N ILE A 479 20.61 -2.79 -4.50
CA ILE A 479 21.15 -4.06 -3.97
C ILE A 479 20.14 -4.73 -3.03
N ILE A 480 19.56 -3.96 -2.10
CA ILE A 480 18.56 -4.46 -1.16
C ILE A 480 17.30 -4.92 -1.90
N GLU A 481 16.82 -4.15 -2.89
CA GLU A 481 15.63 -4.47 -3.68
C GLU A 481 15.86 -5.72 -4.54
N GLY A 482 17.03 -5.86 -5.17
CA GLY A 482 17.44 -7.05 -5.92
C GLY A 482 17.55 -8.30 -5.04
N VAL A 483 18.28 -8.22 -3.92
CA VAL A 483 18.42 -9.33 -2.96
C VAL A 483 17.07 -9.72 -2.36
N THR A 484 16.24 -8.74 -1.98
CA THR A 484 14.92 -8.99 -1.40
C THR A 484 13.99 -9.63 -2.42
N SER A 485 14.02 -9.20 -3.68
CA SER A 485 13.24 -9.79 -4.76
C SER A 485 13.64 -11.24 -5.05
N LEU A 486 14.95 -11.55 -5.04
CA LEU A 486 15.43 -12.93 -5.19
C LEU A 486 15.07 -13.81 -3.98
N LEU A 487 15.14 -13.26 -2.77
CA LEU A 487 14.72 -13.96 -1.56
C LEU A 487 13.21 -14.24 -1.60
N ALA A 488 12.41 -13.25 -1.98
CA ALA A 488 10.97 -13.39 -2.18
C ALA A 488 10.67 -14.44 -3.26
N ALA A 489 11.38 -14.44 -4.39
CA ALA A 489 11.24 -15.45 -5.43
C ALA A 489 11.52 -16.87 -4.90
N ALA A 490 12.60 -17.05 -4.13
CA ALA A 490 12.94 -18.33 -3.53
C ALA A 490 11.88 -18.81 -2.52
N VAL A 491 11.39 -17.90 -1.67
CA VAL A 491 10.33 -18.20 -0.69
C VAL A 491 9.01 -18.55 -1.40
N LEU A 492 8.58 -17.74 -2.37
CA LEU A 492 7.34 -17.98 -3.13
C LEU A 492 7.41 -19.29 -3.92
N PHE A 493 8.56 -19.61 -4.52
CA PHE A 493 8.78 -20.90 -5.17
C PHE A 493 8.65 -22.05 -4.17
N TYR A 494 9.33 -21.95 -3.02
CA TYR A 494 9.25 -22.97 -1.97
C TYR A 494 7.82 -23.17 -1.47
N VAL A 495 7.10 -22.08 -1.19
CA VAL A 495 5.71 -22.13 -0.71
C VAL A 495 4.80 -22.71 -1.78
N SER A 496 4.91 -22.26 -3.04
CA SER A 496 4.15 -22.81 -4.16
C SER A 496 4.39 -24.31 -4.32
N TYR A 497 5.65 -24.74 -4.36
CA TYR A 497 6.01 -26.16 -4.43
C TYR A 497 5.43 -26.94 -3.25
N TRP A 498 5.60 -26.45 -2.02
CA TRP A 498 5.06 -27.10 -0.82
C TRP A 498 3.55 -27.29 -0.95
N LEU A 499 2.84 -26.27 -1.40
CA LEU A 499 1.41 -26.24 -1.51
C LEU A 499 0.93 -27.24 -2.60
N ILE A 500 1.62 -27.31 -3.74
CA ILE A 500 1.38 -28.29 -4.82
C ILE A 500 1.58 -29.72 -4.32
N THR A 501 2.64 -29.99 -3.55
CA THR A 501 2.92 -31.34 -3.03
C THR A 501 1.90 -31.83 -2.00
N LYS A 502 1.05 -30.93 -1.45
CA LYS A 502 0.06 -31.24 -0.40
C LYS A 502 -1.39 -31.22 -0.89
N ILE A 503 -1.64 -31.08 -2.20
CA ILE A 503 -2.98 -31.03 -2.83
C ILE A 503 -3.85 -32.27 -2.52
N GLU A 504 -3.27 -33.41 -2.12
CA GLU A 504 -4.04 -34.57 -1.67
C GLU A 504 -4.65 -34.39 -0.27
N VAL A 505 -5.95 -34.07 -0.24
CA VAL A 505 -6.81 -33.95 0.95
C VAL A 505 -6.68 -35.15 1.91
N ARG A 506 -6.40 -36.36 1.39
CA ARG A 506 -6.23 -37.59 2.19
C ARG A 506 -4.94 -37.58 3.03
N LYS A 507 -3.82 -37.10 2.47
CA LYS A 507 -2.53 -36.97 3.16
C LYS A 507 -2.53 -35.83 4.17
N TRP A 508 -3.24 -34.73 3.88
CA TRP A 508 -3.42 -33.64 4.85
C TRP A 508 -4.17 -34.12 6.10
N LYS A 509 -5.26 -34.89 5.91
CA LYS A 509 -6.02 -35.49 7.01
C LYS A 509 -5.16 -36.42 7.87
N GLU A 510 -4.36 -37.31 7.26
CA GLU A 510 -3.46 -38.23 7.97
C GLU A 510 -2.30 -37.52 8.68
N TYR A 511 -1.66 -36.54 8.04
CA TYR A 511 -0.59 -35.73 8.63
C TYR A 511 -1.07 -34.96 9.86
N ILE A 512 -2.23 -34.31 9.73
CA ILE A 512 -2.85 -33.55 10.81
C ILE A 512 -3.31 -34.48 11.93
N GLN A 513 -3.97 -35.60 11.61
CA GLN A 513 -4.37 -36.58 12.62
C GLN A 513 -3.17 -37.13 13.41
N GLY A 514 -2.03 -37.40 12.74
CA GLY A 514 -0.80 -37.84 13.39
C GLY A 514 -0.13 -36.78 14.28
N LYS A 515 -0.06 -35.53 13.80
CA LYS A 515 0.49 -34.39 14.57
C LYS A 515 -0.40 -33.97 15.73
N VAL A 516 -1.72 -33.95 15.55
CA VAL A 516 -2.70 -33.55 16.58
C VAL A 516 -2.84 -34.61 17.67
N LYS A 517 -2.83 -35.91 17.34
CA LYS A 517 -2.80 -36.98 18.36
C LYS A 517 -1.53 -36.93 19.22
N LYS A 518 -0.36 -36.67 18.61
CA LYS A 518 0.91 -36.51 19.35
C LYS A 518 0.95 -35.22 20.15
N ALA A 519 0.36 -34.16 19.63
CA ALA A 519 0.25 -32.89 20.33
C ALA A 519 -0.56 -33.09 21.61
N LEU A 520 -1.80 -33.59 21.58
CA LEU A 520 -2.77 -33.68 22.70
C LEU A 520 -2.33 -34.25 24.08
N SER A 521 -1.08 -34.66 24.29
CA SER A 521 -0.46 -34.81 25.62
C SER A 521 -0.12 -33.44 26.24
N LYS A 522 -0.14 -33.32 27.59
CA LYS A 522 -0.21 -32.06 28.39
C LYS A 522 0.79 -30.91 28.08
N LYS A 523 1.75 -31.02 27.15
CA LYS A 523 2.66 -29.95 26.67
C LYS A 523 2.26 -29.28 25.32
N SER A 524 1.09 -29.56 24.75
CA SER A 524 0.71 -29.15 23.37
C SER A 524 -0.09 -27.88 23.14
N LEU A 525 -0.54 -27.21 24.19
CA LEU A 525 -1.44 -26.06 24.01
C LEU A 525 -0.71 -24.84 23.43
N PHE A 526 0.57 -24.66 23.79
CA PHE A 526 1.45 -23.68 23.16
C PHE A 526 1.68 -24.00 21.68
N ALA A 527 1.91 -25.27 21.34
CA ALA A 527 2.12 -25.69 19.94
C ALA A 527 0.94 -25.34 19.03
N LEU A 528 -0.31 -25.42 19.52
CA LEU A 528 -1.49 -25.02 18.76
C LEU A 528 -1.58 -23.50 18.56
N ALA A 529 -1.23 -22.71 19.58
CA ALA A 529 -1.13 -21.26 19.45
C ALA A 529 0.00 -20.87 18.46
N SER A 530 1.17 -21.50 18.55
CA SER A 530 2.30 -21.26 17.65
C SER A 530 1.97 -21.61 16.20
N VAL A 531 1.31 -22.74 15.95
CA VAL A 531 0.90 -23.13 14.59
C VAL A 531 -0.06 -22.10 14.00
N SER A 532 -1.07 -21.68 14.77
CA SER A 532 -1.98 -20.63 14.31
C SER A 532 -1.30 -19.28 14.15
N PHE A 533 -0.36 -18.94 15.03
CA PHE A 533 0.41 -17.70 14.98
C PHE A 533 1.27 -17.65 13.72
N PHE A 534 2.16 -18.62 13.51
CA PHE A 534 3.08 -18.61 12.38
C PHE A 534 2.35 -18.68 11.05
N ALA A 535 1.24 -19.43 10.98
CA ALA A 535 0.43 -19.49 9.77
C ALA A 535 -0.16 -18.12 9.43
N VAL A 536 -0.82 -17.45 10.38
CA VAL A 536 -1.44 -16.14 10.11
C VAL A 536 -0.41 -15.02 10.00
N TYR A 537 0.67 -15.09 10.77
CA TYR A 537 1.73 -14.08 10.74
C TYR A 537 2.45 -14.06 9.40
N ARG A 538 2.62 -15.23 8.76
CA ARG A 538 3.16 -15.30 7.40
C ARG A 538 2.31 -14.49 6.42
N GLU A 539 1.00 -14.73 6.39
CA GLU A 539 0.09 -14.00 5.50
C GLU A 539 0.05 -12.49 5.84
N ALA A 540 0.10 -12.15 7.13
CA ALA A 540 0.14 -10.76 7.59
C ALA A 540 1.46 -10.06 7.19
N PHE A 541 2.58 -10.75 7.28
CA PHE A 541 3.89 -10.26 6.85
C PHE A 541 3.93 -10.01 5.34
N GLU A 542 3.43 -10.97 4.54
CA GLU A 542 3.31 -10.82 3.09
C GLU A 542 2.38 -9.65 2.73
N THR A 543 1.24 -9.52 3.41
CA THR A 543 0.33 -8.36 3.25
C THR A 543 1.07 -7.05 3.48
N VAL A 544 1.85 -6.94 4.57
CA VAL A 544 2.63 -5.73 4.88
C VAL A 544 3.60 -5.41 3.76
N LEU A 545 4.38 -6.39 3.28
CA LEU A 545 5.35 -6.18 2.21
C LEU A 545 4.70 -5.77 0.89
N PHE A 546 3.62 -6.44 0.47
CA PHE A 546 2.91 -6.10 -0.76
C PHE A 546 2.27 -4.71 -0.69
N TYR A 547 1.72 -4.32 0.46
CA TYR A 547 1.17 -2.97 0.64
C TYR A 547 2.25 -1.89 0.67
N GLN A 548 3.42 -2.18 1.23
CA GLN A 548 4.54 -1.24 1.17
C GLN A 548 5.00 -1.01 -0.28
N ALA A 549 5.20 -2.08 -1.04
CA ALA A 549 5.55 -1.99 -2.45
C ALA A 549 4.47 -1.24 -3.25
N LEU A 550 3.19 -1.52 -3.00
CA LEU A 550 2.08 -0.86 -3.69
C LEU A 550 2.01 0.64 -3.36
N LEU A 551 2.21 1.04 -2.10
CA LEU A 551 2.22 2.45 -1.70
C LEU A 551 3.41 3.24 -2.26
N LEU A 552 4.56 2.58 -2.45
CA LEU A 552 5.71 3.18 -3.14
C LEU A 552 5.42 3.43 -4.61
N GLN A 553 4.74 2.50 -5.28
CA GLN A 553 4.35 2.63 -6.70
C GLN A 553 3.16 3.55 -6.93
N ALA A 554 2.26 3.70 -5.95
CA ALA A 554 0.99 4.39 -6.13
C ALA A 554 1.11 5.91 -6.36
N GLY A 555 2.21 6.56 -5.99
CA GLY A 555 2.41 8.00 -6.23
C GLY A 555 1.24 8.85 -5.69
N ASN A 556 0.44 9.44 -6.59
CA ASN A 556 -0.76 10.24 -6.27
C ASN A 556 -2.03 9.42 -6.02
N ALA A 557 -1.97 8.09 -6.14
CA ALA A 557 -3.09 7.16 -5.94
C ALA A 557 -3.09 6.49 -4.55
N LYS A 558 -2.42 7.10 -3.55
CA LYS A 558 -2.31 6.54 -2.19
C LYS A 558 -3.67 6.42 -1.50
N ASP A 559 -4.58 7.36 -1.77
CA ASP A 559 -5.92 7.34 -1.21
C ASP A 559 -6.71 6.13 -1.74
N GLU A 560 -6.55 5.80 -3.03
CA GLU A 560 -7.18 4.65 -3.66
C GLU A 560 -6.65 3.32 -3.11
N VAL A 561 -5.37 3.25 -2.75
CA VAL A 561 -4.81 2.09 -2.03
C VAL A 561 -5.43 1.96 -0.63
N ILE A 562 -5.63 3.07 0.10
CA ILE A 562 -6.28 3.02 1.42
C ILE A 562 -7.74 2.58 1.29
N TRP A 563 -8.47 3.09 0.30
CA TRP A 563 -9.84 2.67 0.03
C TRP A 563 -9.93 1.21 -0.40
N GLY A 564 -9.00 0.73 -1.23
CA GLY A 564 -8.92 -0.68 -1.63
C GLY A 564 -8.72 -1.60 -0.42
N LEU A 565 -7.89 -1.20 0.55
CA LEU A 565 -7.64 -1.92 1.79
C LEU A 565 -8.89 -2.01 2.66
N ILE A 566 -9.59 -0.87 2.86
CA ILE A 566 -10.81 -0.80 3.66
C ILE A 566 -11.90 -1.67 3.04
N VAL A 567 -12.17 -1.50 1.75
CA VAL A 567 -13.20 -2.26 1.02
C VAL A 567 -12.84 -3.75 0.99
N GLY A 568 -11.58 -4.09 0.70
CA GLY A 568 -11.08 -5.46 0.73
C GLY A 568 -11.27 -6.13 2.10
N THR A 569 -11.01 -5.40 3.19
CA THR A 569 -11.20 -5.89 4.56
C THR A 569 -12.68 -6.18 4.86
N VAL A 570 -13.58 -5.27 4.47
CA VAL A 570 -15.02 -5.46 4.65
C VAL A 570 -15.52 -6.66 3.85
N LEU A 571 -15.11 -6.78 2.58
CA LEU A 571 -15.46 -7.91 1.72
C LEU A 571 -14.91 -9.23 2.26
N LEU A 572 -13.67 -9.24 2.76
CA LEU A 572 -13.07 -10.40 3.39
C LEU A 572 -13.89 -10.85 4.60
N LEU A 573 -14.26 -9.92 5.50
CA LEU A 573 -15.09 -10.25 6.67
C LEU A 573 -16.44 -10.85 6.25
N CYS A 574 -17.09 -10.28 5.24
CA CYS A 574 -18.32 -10.83 4.66
C CYS A 574 -18.11 -12.25 4.13
N LEU A 575 -17.04 -12.47 3.35
CA LEU A 575 -16.74 -13.76 2.73
C LEU A 575 -16.42 -14.83 3.78
N VAL A 576 -15.65 -14.49 4.81
CA VAL A 576 -15.38 -15.35 5.96
C VAL A 576 -16.69 -15.73 6.65
N LEU A 577 -17.56 -14.76 6.96
CA LEU A 577 -18.86 -15.05 7.58
C LEU A 577 -19.74 -15.97 6.72
N VAL A 578 -19.76 -15.77 5.40
CA VAL A 578 -20.46 -16.64 4.43
C VAL A 578 -19.90 -18.05 4.49
N VAL A 579 -18.57 -18.23 4.41
CA VAL A 579 -17.92 -19.56 4.47
C VAL A 579 -18.25 -20.27 5.79
N PHE A 580 -18.16 -19.58 6.92
CA PHE A 580 -18.44 -20.16 8.24
C PHE A 580 -19.93 -20.41 8.51
N LYS A 581 -20.84 -19.62 7.92
CA LYS A 581 -22.30 -19.74 8.15
C LYS A 581 -23.00 -20.67 7.17
N LEU A 582 -22.62 -20.66 5.89
CA LEU A 582 -23.25 -21.45 4.82
C LEU A 582 -22.59 -22.82 4.62
N GLY A 583 -21.45 -23.09 5.28
CA GLY A 583 -20.77 -24.38 5.18
C GLY A 583 -20.35 -24.73 3.74
N LEU A 584 -20.10 -23.71 2.91
CA LEU A 584 -19.72 -23.87 1.52
C LEU A 584 -18.48 -24.77 1.43
N ARG A 585 -18.63 -25.91 0.76
CA ARG A 585 -17.52 -26.80 0.45
C ARG A 585 -16.68 -26.17 -0.65
N ILE A 586 -15.78 -25.26 -0.29
CA ILE A 586 -14.80 -24.75 -1.24
C ILE A 586 -13.99 -25.95 -1.74
N PRO A 587 -13.94 -26.20 -3.05
CA PRO A 587 -13.18 -27.32 -3.59
C PRO A 587 -11.68 -26.99 -3.44
N LEU A 588 -11.13 -27.36 -2.28
CA LEU A 588 -9.77 -27.04 -1.83
C LEU A 588 -8.70 -27.37 -2.89
N LYS A 589 -8.94 -28.40 -3.71
CA LYS A 589 -8.07 -28.76 -4.84
C LYS A 589 -7.88 -27.59 -5.81
N TYR A 590 -8.96 -26.96 -6.28
CA TYR A 590 -8.86 -25.85 -7.23
C TYR A 590 -8.31 -24.59 -6.56
N PHE A 591 -8.73 -24.31 -5.33
CA PHE A 591 -8.19 -23.18 -4.57
C PHE A 591 -6.66 -23.28 -4.46
N PHE A 592 -6.16 -24.39 -3.94
CA PHE A 592 -4.72 -24.62 -3.78
C PHE A 592 -3.96 -24.73 -5.11
N SER A 593 -4.55 -25.29 -6.17
CA SER A 593 -3.91 -25.31 -7.49
C SER A 593 -3.79 -23.91 -8.09
N ILE A 594 -4.85 -23.09 -8.01
CA ILE A 594 -4.86 -21.73 -8.56
C ILE A 594 -3.90 -20.83 -7.77
N THR A 595 -3.96 -20.86 -6.43
CA THR A 595 -3.07 -20.03 -5.61
C THR A 595 -1.61 -20.47 -5.77
N SER A 596 -1.32 -21.77 -5.84
CA SER A 596 0.06 -22.23 -6.08
C SER A 596 0.60 -21.80 -7.44
N PHE A 597 -0.21 -21.88 -8.50
CA PHE A 597 0.19 -21.41 -9.82
C PHE A 597 0.50 -19.92 -9.82
N LEU A 598 -0.32 -19.13 -9.13
CA LEU A 598 -0.15 -17.70 -8.99
C LEU A 598 1.11 -17.33 -8.18
N LEU A 599 1.38 -18.02 -7.08
CA LEU A 599 2.60 -17.85 -6.29
C LEU A 599 3.86 -18.22 -7.10
N TYR A 600 3.78 -19.29 -7.89
CA TYR A 600 4.87 -19.67 -8.81
C TYR A 600 5.08 -18.60 -9.88
N PHE A 601 3.99 -18.09 -10.47
CA PHE A 601 4.05 -17.02 -11.45
C PHE A 601 4.71 -15.75 -10.88
N LEU A 602 4.34 -15.34 -9.66
CA LEU A 602 4.97 -14.21 -8.98
C LEU A 602 6.45 -14.47 -8.67
N SER A 603 6.80 -15.69 -8.23
CA SER A 603 8.19 -16.09 -8.05
C SER A 603 9.01 -15.94 -9.34
N PHE A 604 8.46 -16.37 -10.48
CA PHE A 604 9.09 -16.23 -11.78
C PHE A 604 9.32 -14.76 -12.18
N VAL A 605 8.33 -13.90 -11.95
CA VAL A 605 8.44 -12.45 -12.19
C VAL A 605 9.51 -11.83 -11.29
N PHE A 606 9.47 -12.11 -9.99
CA PHE A 606 10.43 -11.56 -9.01
C PHE A 606 11.85 -12.05 -9.22
N ALA A 607 12.04 -13.26 -9.75
CA ALA A 607 13.36 -13.76 -10.08
C ALA A 607 14.02 -12.94 -11.21
N GLY A 608 13.24 -12.60 -12.24
CA GLY A 608 13.71 -11.75 -13.34
C GLY A 608 13.98 -10.33 -12.89
N LYS A 609 13.03 -9.71 -12.15
CA LYS A 609 13.21 -8.37 -11.57
C LYS A 609 14.40 -8.30 -10.62
N GLY A 610 14.55 -9.27 -9.73
CA GLY A 610 15.65 -9.31 -8.77
C GLY A 610 17.04 -9.35 -9.43
N ILE A 611 17.22 -10.12 -10.51
CA ILE A 611 18.48 -10.08 -11.27
C ILE A 611 18.67 -8.76 -12.00
N ARG A 612 17.61 -8.17 -12.55
CA ARG A 612 17.65 -6.88 -13.23
C ARG A 612 18.08 -5.74 -12.28
N GLU A 613 17.52 -5.68 -11.08
CA GLU A 613 17.92 -4.71 -10.03
C GLU A 613 19.40 -4.88 -9.64
N LEU A 614 19.90 -6.11 -9.57
CA LEU A 614 21.33 -6.38 -9.32
C LEU A 614 22.24 -6.03 -10.50
N GLN A 615 21.70 -6.02 -11.73
CA GLN A 615 22.39 -5.52 -12.91
C GLN A 615 22.47 -3.99 -12.90
N GLU A 616 21.39 -3.32 -12.48
CA GLU A 616 21.34 -1.86 -12.33
C GLU A 616 22.29 -1.38 -11.22
N ALA A 617 22.39 -2.12 -10.11
CA ALA A 617 23.37 -1.91 -9.04
C ALA A 617 24.82 -2.22 -9.42
N GLY A 618 25.09 -2.71 -10.65
CA GLY A 618 26.42 -3.07 -11.13
C GLY A 618 27.05 -4.30 -10.46
N ILE A 619 26.28 -5.10 -9.71
CA ILE A 619 26.77 -6.35 -9.07
C ILE A 619 26.86 -7.48 -10.10
N ILE A 620 25.86 -7.59 -10.97
CA ILE A 620 25.76 -8.63 -12.00
C ILE A 620 26.03 -8.00 -13.36
N GLY A 621 26.83 -8.67 -14.20
CA GLY A 621 27.09 -8.24 -15.57
C GLY A 621 25.83 -8.25 -16.44
N ILE A 622 25.85 -7.44 -17.52
CA ILE A 622 24.77 -7.39 -18.50
C ILE A 622 25.26 -8.01 -19.80
N THR A 623 24.77 -9.22 -20.12
CA THR A 623 25.01 -9.87 -21.41
C THR A 623 23.74 -9.81 -22.26
N PRO A 624 23.63 -8.88 -23.23
CA PRO A 624 22.40 -8.68 -23.99
C PRO A 624 22.07 -9.87 -24.92
N LEU A 625 20.78 -10.21 -25.02
CA LEU A 625 20.24 -11.24 -25.91
C LEU A 625 19.25 -10.65 -26.93
N ASN A 626 19.59 -10.72 -28.21
CA ASN A 626 18.80 -10.10 -29.29
C ASN A 626 17.47 -10.83 -29.62
N LEU A 627 17.27 -12.05 -29.12
CA LEU A 627 16.12 -12.91 -29.43
C LEU A 627 14.96 -12.78 -28.45
N ILE A 628 15.17 -12.17 -27.27
CA ILE A 628 14.19 -12.14 -26.18
C ILE A 628 13.58 -10.74 -26.10
N PRO A 629 12.24 -10.59 -26.15
CA PRO A 629 11.60 -9.29 -25.98
C PRO A 629 11.63 -8.85 -24.51
N GLU A 630 11.76 -7.54 -24.27
CA GLU A 630 11.56 -6.97 -22.94
C GLU A 630 10.06 -6.95 -22.60
N VAL A 631 9.69 -7.66 -21.54
CA VAL A 631 8.32 -7.73 -21.04
C VAL A 631 8.32 -7.56 -19.51
N ASP A 632 8.29 -6.30 -19.05
CA ASP A 632 8.44 -5.95 -17.63
C ASP A 632 7.41 -6.62 -16.71
N ILE A 633 6.15 -6.75 -17.16
CA ILE A 633 5.08 -7.38 -16.38
C ILE A 633 5.34 -8.86 -16.11
N LEU A 634 6.11 -9.52 -17.00
CA LEU A 634 6.53 -10.91 -16.83
C LEU A 634 7.91 -11.01 -16.15
N GLY A 635 8.54 -9.87 -15.83
CA GLY A 635 9.91 -9.80 -15.35
C GLY A 635 10.91 -10.33 -16.38
N ILE A 636 10.59 -10.32 -17.68
CA ILE A 636 11.47 -10.83 -18.74
C ILE A 636 12.27 -9.66 -19.29
N TYR A 637 13.60 -9.75 -19.19
CA TYR A 637 14.53 -8.75 -19.70
C TYR A 637 15.47 -9.39 -20.72
N PRO A 638 15.95 -8.64 -21.73
CA PRO A 638 16.77 -9.17 -22.82
C PRO A 638 18.23 -9.41 -22.37
N THR A 639 18.44 -10.12 -21.26
CA THR A 639 19.77 -10.44 -20.72
C THR A 639 19.92 -11.93 -20.45
N LEU A 640 21.12 -12.46 -20.62
CA LEU A 640 21.42 -13.88 -20.39
C LEU A 640 21.18 -14.27 -18.93
N GLU A 641 21.58 -13.41 -18.00
CA GLU A 641 21.55 -13.66 -16.56
C GLU A 641 20.11 -13.81 -16.05
N THR A 642 19.20 -12.91 -16.45
CA THR A 642 17.77 -12.99 -16.08
C THR A 642 17.12 -14.25 -16.67
N SER A 643 17.43 -14.54 -17.94
CA SER A 643 16.92 -15.70 -18.66
C SER A 643 17.37 -17.03 -18.05
N ILE A 644 18.62 -17.13 -17.57
CA ILE A 644 19.13 -18.33 -16.89
C ILE A 644 18.35 -18.60 -15.61
N VAL A 645 18.17 -17.59 -14.76
CA VAL A 645 17.50 -17.77 -13.46
C VAL A 645 16.03 -18.16 -13.65
N GLN A 646 15.33 -17.48 -14.55
CA GLN A 646 13.96 -17.83 -14.92
C GLN A 646 13.86 -19.22 -15.57
N GLY A 647 14.83 -19.59 -16.41
CA GLY A 647 14.94 -20.92 -17.00
C GLY A 647 15.16 -22.03 -15.97
N VAL A 648 15.96 -21.78 -14.94
CA VAL A 648 16.15 -22.72 -13.81
C VAL A 648 14.85 -22.94 -13.05
N LEU A 649 14.07 -21.88 -12.78
CA LEU A 649 12.75 -22.03 -12.13
C LEU A 649 11.78 -22.85 -12.98
N LEU A 650 11.73 -22.60 -14.29
CA LEU A 650 10.91 -23.38 -15.24
C LEU A 650 11.31 -24.85 -15.25
N LEU A 651 12.61 -25.15 -15.32
CA LEU A 651 13.12 -26.52 -15.24
C LEU A 651 12.74 -27.16 -13.90
N ALA A 652 12.88 -26.44 -12.78
CA ALA A 652 12.51 -26.94 -11.46
C ALA A 652 11.00 -27.24 -11.37
N LEU A 653 10.14 -26.42 -11.97
CA LEU A 653 8.70 -26.69 -12.07
C LEU A 653 8.43 -27.96 -12.87
N ILE A 654 8.99 -28.08 -14.08
CA ILE A 654 8.82 -29.25 -14.96
C ILE A 654 9.28 -30.52 -14.25
N LEU A 655 10.45 -30.49 -13.62
CA LEU A 655 10.98 -31.60 -12.84
C LEU A 655 10.06 -31.93 -11.67
N SER A 656 9.50 -30.93 -10.97
CA SER A 656 8.57 -31.18 -9.87
C SER A 656 7.28 -31.86 -10.34
N LEU A 657 6.73 -31.44 -11.48
CA LEU A 657 5.51 -32.00 -12.07
C LEU A 657 5.76 -33.42 -12.58
N PHE A 658 6.91 -33.64 -13.23
CA PHE A 658 7.34 -34.94 -13.70
C PHE A 658 7.57 -35.91 -12.54
N TRP A 659 8.26 -35.48 -11.48
CA TRP A 659 8.48 -36.27 -10.27
C TRP A 659 7.16 -36.63 -9.58
N LEU A 660 6.23 -35.68 -9.47
CA LEU A 660 4.88 -35.95 -8.94
C LEU A 660 4.13 -36.97 -9.79
N GLY A 661 4.24 -36.91 -11.11
CA GLY A 661 3.68 -37.89 -12.04
C GLY A 661 4.28 -39.29 -11.88
N LEU A 662 5.60 -39.39 -11.77
CA LEU A 662 6.32 -40.65 -11.61
C LEU A 662 6.05 -41.33 -10.26
N ILE A 663 6.11 -40.58 -9.15
CA ILE A 663 5.79 -41.13 -7.81
C ILE A 663 4.36 -41.67 -7.80
N LYS A 664 3.42 -40.96 -8.44
CA LYS A 664 2.03 -41.40 -8.49
C LYS A 664 1.90 -42.73 -9.23
N GLN A 665 2.56 -42.87 -10.40
CA GLN A 665 2.57 -44.14 -11.12
C GLN A 665 3.28 -45.26 -10.36
N GLU A 666 4.42 -44.99 -9.73
CA GLU A 666 5.19 -46.02 -9.04
C GLU A 666 4.48 -46.51 -7.76
N LYS A 667 3.78 -45.61 -7.06
CA LYS A 667 2.92 -45.99 -5.93
C LYS A 667 1.69 -46.78 -6.38
N GLU A 668 1.01 -46.34 -7.43
CA GLU A 668 -0.12 -47.10 -7.99
C GLU A 668 0.35 -48.50 -8.46
N LYS A 669 1.52 -48.60 -9.11
CA LYS A 669 2.12 -49.88 -9.49
C LYS A 669 2.49 -50.75 -8.28
N LYS A 670 3.05 -50.18 -7.21
CA LYS A 670 3.37 -50.91 -5.97
C LYS A 670 2.12 -51.37 -5.24
N GLU A 671 1.08 -50.54 -5.14
CA GLU A 671 -0.20 -50.94 -4.54
C GLU A 671 -0.85 -52.07 -5.34
N ILE A 672 -0.86 -51.99 -6.68
CA ILE A 672 -1.36 -53.07 -7.55
C ILE A 672 -0.50 -54.34 -7.43
N ALA A 673 0.83 -54.22 -7.39
CA ALA A 673 1.72 -55.36 -7.24
C ALA A 673 1.53 -56.06 -5.87
N ILE A 674 1.33 -55.30 -4.80
CA ILE A 674 1.04 -55.83 -3.46
C ILE A 674 -0.32 -56.53 -3.46
N SER A 675 -1.36 -55.95 -4.08
CA SER A 675 -2.66 -56.62 -4.16
C SER A 675 -2.60 -57.90 -5.01
N VAL A 676 -1.89 -57.89 -6.14
CA VAL A 676 -1.72 -59.07 -7.00
C VAL A 676 -0.90 -60.16 -6.29
N SER A 677 0.15 -59.80 -5.56
CA SER A 677 0.93 -60.75 -4.75
C SER A 677 0.06 -61.41 -3.68
N ARG A 678 -0.77 -60.61 -2.99
CA ARG A 678 -1.67 -61.12 -1.95
C ARG A 678 -2.70 -62.11 -2.52
N ILE A 679 -3.30 -61.75 -3.66
CA ILE A 679 -4.22 -62.62 -4.41
C ILE A 679 -3.54 -63.94 -4.82
N ALA A 680 -2.27 -63.88 -5.24
CA ALA A 680 -1.51 -65.08 -5.61
C ALA A 680 -1.17 -65.97 -4.40
N ASP A 681 -0.83 -65.39 -3.26
CA ASP A 681 -0.58 -66.11 -2.00
C ASP A 681 -1.86 -66.78 -1.49
N ASP A 682 -3.01 -66.09 -1.58
CA ASP A 682 -4.32 -66.63 -1.21
C ASP A 682 -4.72 -67.81 -2.14
N MET A 683 -4.52 -67.68 -3.46
CA MET A 683 -4.73 -68.79 -4.41
C MET A 683 -3.83 -69.99 -4.14
N LYS A 684 -2.57 -69.75 -3.75
CA LYS A 684 -1.63 -70.83 -3.40
C LYS A 684 -2.07 -71.55 -2.12
N SER A 685 -2.49 -70.81 -1.09
CA SER A 685 -3.03 -71.39 0.14
C SER A 685 -4.27 -72.25 -0.14
N MET A 686 -5.16 -71.79 -1.02
CA MET A 686 -6.30 -72.59 -1.45
C MET A 686 -5.88 -73.87 -2.18
N HIS A 687 -4.89 -73.81 -3.07
CA HIS A 687 -4.40 -74.99 -3.78
C HIS A 687 -3.77 -76.03 -2.84
N GLU A 688 -2.99 -75.58 -1.85
CA GLU A 688 -2.42 -76.45 -0.81
C GLU A 688 -3.51 -77.12 0.03
N ALA A 689 -4.57 -76.38 0.40
CA ALA A 689 -5.73 -76.95 1.07
C ALA A 689 -6.46 -78.00 0.20
N PHE A 690 -6.62 -77.75 -1.10
CA PHE A 690 -7.19 -78.72 -2.04
C PHE A 690 -6.36 -80.00 -2.19
N GLU A 691 -5.04 -79.90 -2.29
CA GLU A 691 -4.17 -81.08 -2.35
C GLU A 691 -4.15 -81.85 -1.02
N HIS A 692 -4.23 -81.16 0.12
CA HIS A 692 -4.40 -81.80 1.43
C HIS A 692 -5.72 -82.59 1.50
N ILE A 693 -6.85 -81.97 1.12
CA ILE A 693 -8.16 -82.64 1.07
C ILE A 693 -8.13 -83.84 0.12
N LYS A 694 -7.53 -83.68 -1.07
CA LYS A 694 -7.37 -84.77 -2.05
C LYS A 694 -6.49 -85.90 -1.53
N GLY A 695 -5.46 -85.59 -0.74
CA GLY A 695 -4.63 -86.56 -0.03
C GLY A 695 -5.46 -87.41 0.93
N HIS A 696 -6.28 -86.77 1.77
CA HIS A 696 -7.23 -87.46 2.67
C HIS A 696 -8.23 -88.33 1.90
N ILE A 697 -8.77 -87.85 0.78
CA ILE A 697 -9.70 -88.63 -0.08
C ILE A 697 -9.00 -89.85 -0.70
N ILE A 698 -7.73 -89.72 -1.12
CA ILE A 698 -6.95 -90.82 -1.69
C ILE A 698 -6.55 -91.84 -0.61
N GLU A 699 -6.20 -91.41 0.60
CA GLU A 699 -5.97 -92.31 1.74
C GLU A 699 -7.24 -93.05 2.15
N TRP A 700 -8.40 -92.39 2.15
CA TRP A 700 -9.69 -93.05 2.36
C TRP A 700 -9.99 -94.08 1.28
N LYS A 701 -9.68 -93.78 0.01
CA LYS A 701 -9.87 -94.74 -1.10
C LYS A 701 -8.92 -95.93 -1.05
N LYS A 702 -7.77 -95.82 -0.37
CA LYS A 702 -6.84 -96.93 -0.13
C LYS A 702 -7.24 -97.82 1.06
N CYS A 703 -8.08 -97.31 1.96
CA CYS A 703 -8.68 -98.09 3.04
C CYS A 703 -9.90 -98.84 2.53
N GLU A 704 -9.71 -99.80 1.63
CA GLU A 704 -10.78 -100.61 1.05
C GLU A 704 -11.19 -101.78 1.96
N ASP A 705 -10.71 -101.83 3.22
CA ASP A 705 -11.00 -102.94 4.16
C ASP A 705 -10.70 -102.61 5.64
N ILE A 706 -11.44 -101.70 6.31
CA ILE A 706 -11.32 -101.50 7.77
C ILE A 706 -12.66 -101.17 8.46
N ASP A 707 -12.94 -101.93 9.53
CA ASP A 707 -13.92 -101.72 10.60
C ASP A 707 -13.47 -100.52 11.49
N LEU A 708 -13.83 -99.29 11.11
CA LEU A 708 -13.48 -98.07 11.87
C LEU A 708 -14.55 -97.79 12.94
N GLU A 709 -14.15 -97.62 14.20
CA GLU A 709 -15.07 -97.15 15.26
C GLU A 709 -15.63 -95.76 14.90
N ALA A 710 -16.93 -95.56 15.15
CA ALA A 710 -17.68 -94.36 14.73
C ALA A 710 -17.05 -93.03 15.17
N GLU A 711 -16.34 -93.00 16.31
CA GLU A 711 -15.65 -91.79 16.81
C GLU A 711 -14.44 -91.40 15.95
N GLU A 712 -13.71 -92.36 15.37
CA GLU A 712 -12.55 -92.03 14.53
C GLU A 712 -12.98 -91.55 13.14
N LEU A 713 -14.08 -92.11 12.63
CA LEU A 713 -14.70 -91.63 11.40
C LEU A 713 -15.27 -90.21 11.58
N ASP A 714 -15.94 -89.93 12.71
CA ASP A 714 -16.47 -88.60 13.02
C ASP A 714 -15.36 -87.56 13.16
N ARG A 715 -14.24 -87.89 13.85
CA ARG A 715 -13.07 -86.98 13.92
C ARG A 715 -12.50 -86.64 12.54
N LYS A 716 -12.37 -87.64 11.65
CA LYS A 716 -11.85 -87.42 10.29
C LYS A 716 -12.82 -86.62 9.42
N ILE A 717 -14.13 -86.80 9.59
CA ILE A 717 -15.16 -85.98 8.92
C ILE A 717 -15.12 -84.53 9.42
N GLN A 718 -15.03 -84.32 10.73
CA GLN A 718 -14.92 -82.97 11.31
C GLN A 718 -13.64 -82.25 10.86
N ASP A 719 -12.53 -82.95 10.72
CA ASP A 719 -11.29 -82.37 10.20
C ASP A 719 -11.46 -81.90 8.74
N VAL A 720 -12.11 -82.70 7.89
CA VAL A 720 -12.43 -82.32 6.51
C VAL A 720 -13.41 -81.15 6.46
N ILE A 721 -14.46 -81.14 7.31
CA ILE A 721 -15.40 -80.01 7.40
C ILE A 721 -14.65 -78.73 7.78
N SER A 722 -13.72 -78.78 8.73
CA SER A 722 -12.95 -77.59 9.13
C SER A 722 -12.08 -77.04 7.99
N HIS A 723 -11.50 -77.92 7.17
CA HIS A 723 -10.72 -77.50 6.00
C HIS A 723 -11.62 -76.93 4.89
N VAL A 724 -12.84 -77.43 4.74
CA VAL A 724 -13.84 -76.87 3.80
C VAL A 724 -14.31 -75.50 4.28
N ASP A 725 -14.55 -75.31 5.58
CA ASP A 725 -14.93 -74.02 6.17
C ASP A 725 -13.79 -72.98 6.03
N ASP A 726 -12.53 -73.37 6.25
CA ASP A 726 -11.38 -72.48 6.01
C ASP A 726 -11.26 -72.08 4.53
N LEU A 727 -11.53 -73.03 3.63
CA LEU A 727 -11.54 -72.78 2.19
C LEU A 727 -12.68 -71.83 1.79
N GLU A 728 -13.89 -72.00 2.33
CA GLU A 728 -15.05 -71.14 2.07
C GLU A 728 -14.81 -69.71 2.55
N ASN A 729 -14.19 -69.55 3.73
CA ASN A 729 -13.82 -68.23 4.25
C ASN A 729 -12.76 -67.53 3.37
N LYS A 730 -11.70 -68.26 2.98
CA LYS A 730 -10.68 -67.72 2.05
C LYS A 730 -11.25 -67.36 0.69
N LEU A 731 -12.21 -68.15 0.19
CA LEU A 731 -12.92 -67.85 -1.05
C LEU A 731 -13.78 -66.59 -0.94
N GLY A 732 -14.47 -66.43 0.20
CA GLY A 732 -15.25 -65.24 0.52
C GLY A 732 -14.39 -63.97 0.53
N ASP A 733 -13.27 -64.01 1.25
CA ASP A 733 -12.31 -62.90 1.31
C ASP A 733 -11.74 -62.56 -0.07
N PHE A 734 -11.41 -63.58 -0.87
CA PHE A 734 -10.94 -63.40 -2.25
C PHE A 734 -11.98 -62.70 -3.13
N PHE A 735 -13.24 -63.14 -3.12
CA PHE A 735 -14.30 -62.52 -3.92
C PHE A 735 -14.62 -61.09 -3.45
N ASP A 736 -14.54 -60.82 -2.15
CA ASP A 736 -14.66 -59.47 -1.60
C ASP A 736 -13.54 -58.53 -2.07
N GLU A 737 -12.29 -59.03 -2.14
CA GLU A 737 -11.14 -58.27 -2.64
C GLU A 737 -11.25 -57.99 -4.16
N VAL A 738 -11.64 -59.01 -4.94
CA VAL A 738 -11.87 -58.89 -6.39
C VAL A 738 -13.02 -57.93 -6.70
N SER A 739 -14.12 -57.98 -5.94
CA SER A 739 -15.25 -57.07 -6.14
C SER A 739 -14.87 -55.60 -5.89
N LYS A 740 -14.11 -55.33 -4.82
CA LYS A 740 -13.61 -53.97 -4.51
C LYS A 740 -12.69 -53.44 -5.62
N ASN A 741 -11.83 -54.29 -6.18
CA ASN A 741 -10.94 -53.91 -7.27
C ASN A 741 -11.71 -53.66 -8.58
N ARG A 742 -12.75 -54.44 -8.86
CA ARG A 742 -13.63 -54.21 -10.02
C ARG A 742 -14.40 -52.88 -9.91
N GLU A 743 -15.00 -52.59 -8.75
CA GLU A 743 -15.68 -51.30 -8.50
C GLU A 743 -14.73 -50.10 -8.65
N ALA A 744 -13.47 -50.24 -8.21
CA ALA A 744 -12.45 -49.20 -8.38
C ALA A 744 -12.05 -49.00 -9.87
N THR A 745 -12.06 -50.07 -10.65
CA THR A 745 -11.73 -50.03 -12.09
C THR A 745 -12.87 -49.42 -12.91
N ASP A 746 -14.12 -49.81 -12.63
CA ASP A 746 -15.32 -49.29 -13.29
C ASP A 746 -15.53 -47.77 -12.99
N ALA A 747 -15.21 -47.34 -11.76
CA ALA A 747 -15.22 -45.92 -11.39
C ALA A 747 -14.14 -45.10 -12.14
N ARG A 748 -13.01 -45.74 -12.47
CA ARG A 748 -11.89 -45.12 -13.20
C ARG A 748 -12.19 -45.01 -14.69
N GLU A 749 -12.80 -46.03 -15.30
CA GLU A 749 -13.28 -45.97 -16.69
C GLU A 749 -14.39 -44.93 -16.88
N SER A 750 -15.32 -44.83 -15.92
CA SER A 750 -16.37 -43.80 -15.94
C SER A 750 -15.82 -42.38 -15.87
N GLN A 751 -14.73 -42.15 -15.12
CA GLN A 751 -14.04 -40.84 -15.08
C GLN A 751 -13.23 -40.53 -16.34
N LEU A 752 -12.71 -41.55 -17.03
CA LEU A 752 -12.01 -41.41 -18.32
C LEU A 752 -12.99 -41.13 -19.46
N ALA A 753 -14.18 -41.75 -19.45
CA ALA A 753 -15.24 -41.51 -20.42
C ALA A 753 -15.82 -40.08 -20.32
N ALA A 754 -15.91 -39.52 -19.11
CA ALA A 754 -16.44 -38.17 -18.87
C ALA A 754 -15.48 -37.01 -19.27
N ASN A 755 -14.22 -37.32 -19.59
CA ASN A 755 -13.18 -36.33 -19.93
C ASN A 755 -12.73 -36.38 -21.41
N LYS A 756 -13.42 -37.12 -22.29
CA LYS A 756 -13.19 -37.03 -23.74
C LYS A 756 -13.82 -35.74 -24.29
N PRO A 757 -13.07 -34.86 -24.97
CA PRO A 757 -13.67 -33.75 -25.70
C PRO A 757 -14.49 -34.31 -26.88
N ASP A 758 -15.69 -33.76 -27.08
CA ASP A 758 -16.54 -33.99 -28.25
C ASP A 758 -15.84 -33.42 -29.49
N THR A 759 -14.98 -34.23 -30.12
CA THR A 759 -14.48 -33.97 -31.47
C THR A 759 -14.65 -35.24 -32.28
N LEU A 760 -15.79 -35.36 -32.96
CA LEU A 760 -15.99 -36.00 -34.26
C LEU A 760 -17.50 -36.11 -34.53
N ASN A 761 -18.04 -35.09 -35.19
CA ASN A 761 -19.21 -35.21 -36.06
C ASN A 761 -19.34 -33.93 -36.91
N GLN A 762 -18.54 -33.85 -37.97
CA GLN A 762 -18.95 -33.13 -39.17
C GLN A 762 -18.91 -34.14 -40.32
N PRO A 763 -20.03 -34.36 -41.04
CA PRO A 763 -20.01 -35.12 -42.27
C PRO A 763 -19.55 -34.23 -43.42
N GLU A 764 -18.62 -34.74 -44.22
CA GLU A 764 -18.37 -34.26 -45.57
C GLU A 764 -19.66 -34.35 -46.39
N THR A 765 -20.10 -33.24 -47.01
CA THR A 765 -20.64 -33.19 -48.38
C THR A 765 -20.90 -31.74 -48.83
N SER A 766 -20.45 -31.47 -50.08
CA SER A 766 -20.61 -30.31 -50.98
C SER A 766 -19.85 -29.02 -50.67
#